data_AF-A0A524EHE8-F1
#
_entry.id   AF-A0A524EHE8-F1
#
_cell.length_a   1.000
_cell.length_b   1.000
_cell.length_c   1.000
_cell.angle_alpha   90.00
_cell.angle_beta   90.00
_cell.angle_gamma   90.00
#
_symmetry.space_group_name_H-M   'P 1'
#
loop_
_entity.id
_entity.type
_entity.pdbx_description
1 polymer ?
#
loop_
_entity_poly.entity_id
_entity_poly.type
_entity_poly.pdbx_seq_one_letter_code
_entity_poly.pdbx_strand_id
1 'polypeptide(L)'
;MKDTMSNVDIRLILPEIKEVAEGAFIKNIYQYGDVFVLKLYKPGIGTTQLLIEPGKRIHLTDYRRVAPRFPSKFCSVLRKYLRDRVISSFEQYDLDRIVIIEVGDDENSYKLVAELFGNGNLLLLDPDDVIFVAKQYKKMRHRDLVPKAKYEFPPLRGRDILSEDRISAEELVEGSEKNIVRTLIYGLNLDSLSCEEVCELANIEGTTKASELNEDGLNSLNQAIARFAEKVENGVKEPRIVLDEEEEAIAFLPFEFQVYDELKHEEYETYSRAIDEFYGVTIGEEERAEEEDAFQREKKRLQKIIEKQEESMEQLEEKAETMRKHGELIYANFPHIQEILRTISQARDDGISWDEIERRMQKGREQGIESAKMIESISPSQGKILLKLNDEDVSLDIRMSPQDNAARAYEQAKKAESKVRGAKKQIEKTEEKLRNLEESFEPEPEEKRPVKVRERKWFEKFRWFRSSEGYLVLGGRDSRTNERLAKRHMNPNDVFLHASLHGAPYTVIKVPDDPPSEKTLREAAQFSVTFSRAWREGILTGDAYWVDPEQVSFSPPSGEYLPSGAVMIYGNKNFIRNVAVELAVGLIADDDGILPMSGPPSAVETQCDYFVRVAPGDVKKGDLVGRIQYLLEKQVPEDDQYLVRQVTQEDIMRVLPPGDGKVIE
;
A
#
# COMPACT_ATOMS: atom_id res chain seq x y z
N MET A 1 6.68 -8.91 25.12
CA MET A 1 6.19 -8.02 24.05
C MET A 1 5.48 -8.87 23.03
N LYS A 2 4.24 -8.51 22.70
CA LYS A 2 3.37 -9.24 21.77
C LYS A 2 3.45 -8.58 20.40
N ASP A 3 3.90 -9.31 19.40
CA ASP A 3 4.14 -8.79 18.04
C ASP A 3 3.16 -9.36 17.00
N THR A 4 2.44 -10.43 17.35
CA THR A 4 1.54 -11.18 16.47
C THR A 4 0.31 -11.64 17.23
N MET A 5 -0.80 -11.84 16.50
CA MET A 5 -2.02 -12.41 17.05
C MET A 5 -1.82 -13.89 17.41
N SER A 6 -2.26 -14.25 18.61
CA SER A 6 -2.39 -15.64 19.02
C SER A 6 -3.63 -16.28 18.41
N ASN A 7 -3.72 -17.60 18.53
CA ASN A 7 -4.92 -18.35 18.21
C ASN A 7 -6.12 -17.94 19.09
N VAL A 8 -5.88 -17.54 20.34
CA VAL A 8 -6.92 -17.01 21.22
C VAL A 8 -7.40 -15.63 20.74
N ASP A 9 -6.49 -14.76 20.31
CA ASP A 9 -6.87 -13.45 19.76
C ASP A 9 -7.74 -13.60 18.50
N ILE A 10 -7.40 -14.55 17.62
CA ILE A 10 -8.20 -14.85 16.42
C ILE A 10 -9.59 -15.31 16.85
N ARG A 11 -9.69 -16.24 17.79
CA ARG A 11 -10.97 -16.74 18.32
C ARG A 11 -11.84 -15.60 18.84
N LEU A 12 -11.25 -14.65 19.55
CA LEU A 12 -11.93 -13.55 20.22
C LEU A 12 -12.30 -12.40 19.28
N ILE A 13 -11.51 -12.12 18.24
CA ILE A 13 -11.85 -11.09 17.25
C ILE A 13 -12.89 -11.56 16.24
N LEU A 14 -13.00 -12.86 16.02
CA LEU A 14 -13.87 -13.43 15.00
C LEU A 14 -15.33 -12.99 15.08
N PRO A 15 -15.99 -12.99 16.26
CA PRO A 15 -17.37 -12.49 16.38
C PRO A 15 -17.55 -11.07 15.83
N GLU A 16 -16.61 -10.17 16.16
CA GLU A 16 -16.61 -8.78 15.70
C GLU A 16 -16.48 -8.69 14.17
N ILE A 17 -15.56 -9.47 13.58
CA ILE A 17 -15.38 -9.51 12.12
C ILE A 17 -16.61 -10.12 11.43
N LYS A 18 -17.16 -11.22 11.95
CA LYS A 18 -18.31 -11.92 11.38
C LYS A 18 -19.53 -11.02 11.25
N GLU A 19 -19.78 -10.17 12.25
CA GLU A 19 -20.90 -9.24 12.25
C GLU A 19 -20.93 -8.38 10.98
N VAL A 20 -19.76 -7.92 10.51
CA VAL A 20 -19.66 -7.07 9.33
C VAL A 20 -19.29 -7.82 8.05
N ALA A 21 -18.64 -8.98 8.14
CA ALA A 21 -18.09 -9.71 7.00
C ALA A 21 -19.04 -10.78 6.45
N GLU A 22 -19.69 -11.59 7.28
CA GLU A 22 -20.59 -12.65 6.79
C GLU A 22 -21.82 -12.03 6.11
N GLY A 23 -22.11 -12.46 4.88
CA GLY A 23 -23.13 -11.85 4.02
C GLY A 23 -22.72 -10.54 3.35
N ALA A 24 -21.48 -10.07 3.52
CA ALA A 24 -20.96 -8.89 2.85
C ALA A 24 -20.42 -9.20 1.45
N PHE A 25 -20.55 -8.23 0.55
CA PHE A 25 -19.94 -8.27 -0.79
C PHE A 25 -18.50 -7.77 -0.75
N ILE A 26 -17.58 -8.51 -1.35
CA ILE A 26 -16.19 -8.04 -1.54
C ILE A 26 -16.17 -7.03 -2.70
N LYS A 27 -16.16 -5.73 -2.39
CA LYS A 27 -16.13 -4.66 -3.40
C LYS A 27 -14.78 -4.51 -4.06
N ASN A 28 -13.72 -4.66 -3.29
CA ASN A 28 -12.37 -4.63 -3.83
C ASN A 28 -11.39 -5.31 -2.88
N ILE A 29 -10.21 -5.62 -3.41
CA ILE A 29 -9.10 -6.18 -2.63
C ILE A 29 -7.88 -5.33 -2.94
N TYR A 30 -7.19 -4.84 -1.93
CA TYR A 30 -5.96 -4.07 -2.06
C TYR A 30 -4.80 -4.85 -1.44
N GLN A 31 -3.58 -4.55 -1.90
CA GLN A 31 -2.36 -5.10 -1.33
C GLN A 31 -1.37 -3.95 -1.14
N TYR A 32 -0.77 -3.87 0.04
CA TYR A 32 0.21 -2.87 0.49
C TYR A 32 1.36 -3.67 1.12
N GLY A 33 2.47 -3.81 0.41
CA GLY A 33 3.51 -4.80 0.77
C GLY A 33 2.92 -6.20 0.98
N ASP A 34 3.00 -6.67 2.23
CA ASP A 34 2.48 -7.94 2.70
C ASP A 34 1.07 -7.89 3.30
N VAL A 35 0.50 -6.70 3.45
CA VAL A 35 -0.85 -6.44 3.98
C VAL A 35 -1.88 -6.48 2.86
N PHE A 36 -2.96 -7.23 3.08
CA PHE A 36 -4.13 -7.30 2.20
C PHE A 36 -5.31 -6.60 2.85
N VAL A 37 -6.03 -5.78 2.10
CA VAL A 37 -7.24 -5.11 2.59
C VAL A 37 -8.42 -5.48 1.70
N LEU A 38 -9.39 -6.19 2.27
CA LEU A 38 -10.66 -6.52 1.62
C LEU A 38 -11.66 -5.41 1.97
N LYS A 39 -12.12 -4.68 0.94
CA LYS A 39 -13.19 -3.69 1.08
C LYS A 39 -14.53 -4.41 1.02
N LEU A 40 -15.21 -4.50 2.15
CA LEU A 40 -16.46 -5.23 2.31
C LEU A 40 -17.64 -4.25 2.29
N TYR A 41 -18.76 -4.69 1.72
CA TYR A 41 -20.00 -3.94 1.75
C TYR A 41 -21.15 -4.85 2.17
N LYS A 42 -21.74 -4.57 3.33
CA LYS A 42 -22.91 -5.27 3.84
C LYS A 42 -24.12 -4.33 3.82
N PRO A 43 -25.21 -4.67 3.12
CA PRO A 43 -26.44 -3.87 3.16
C PRO A 43 -26.91 -3.64 4.60
N GLY A 44 -27.23 -2.39 4.96
CA GLY A 44 -27.64 -2.02 6.31
C GLY A 44 -26.51 -1.54 7.22
N ILE A 45 -25.33 -2.14 7.12
CA ILE A 45 -24.14 -1.75 7.90
C ILE A 45 -23.31 -0.70 7.15
N GLY A 46 -23.05 -0.93 5.86
CA GLY A 46 -22.26 -0.02 5.04
C GLY A 46 -20.96 -0.66 4.54
N THR A 47 -19.92 0.16 4.39
CA THR A 47 -18.62 -0.28 3.88
C THR A 47 -17.62 -0.37 5.03
N THR A 48 -17.00 -1.53 5.18
CA THR A 48 -15.93 -1.78 6.16
C THR A 48 -14.68 -2.28 5.45
N GLN A 49 -13.53 -2.26 6.13
CA GLN A 49 -12.28 -2.76 5.60
C GLN A 49 -11.73 -3.84 6.54
N LEU A 50 -11.53 -5.03 5.98
CA LEU A 50 -10.87 -6.14 6.67
C LEU A 50 -9.40 -6.15 6.26
N LEU A 51 -8.51 -6.01 7.23
CA LEU A 51 -7.06 -6.12 7.06
C LEU A 51 -6.63 -7.55 7.35
N ILE A 52 -5.78 -8.09 6.48
CA ILE A 52 -5.13 -9.40 6.64
C ILE A 52 -3.63 -9.19 6.39
N GLU A 53 -2.81 -9.36 7.41
CA GLU A 53 -1.35 -9.40 7.30
C GLU A 53 -0.90 -10.82 7.64
N PRO A 54 -0.65 -11.68 6.62
CA PRO A 54 -0.27 -13.06 6.85
C PRO A 54 0.92 -13.16 7.79
N GLY A 55 0.86 -14.12 8.71
CA GLY A 55 1.88 -14.32 9.74
C GLY A 55 1.70 -13.46 10.99
N LYS A 56 0.92 -12.38 10.92
CA LYS A 56 0.80 -11.43 12.03
C LYS A 56 -0.62 -11.22 12.53
N ARG A 57 -1.56 -10.77 11.70
CA ARG A 57 -2.86 -10.27 12.18
C ARG A 57 -3.99 -10.31 11.16
N ILE A 58 -5.21 -10.27 11.69
CA ILE A 58 -6.46 -10.07 10.95
C ILE A 58 -7.44 -9.28 11.80
N HIS A 59 -7.91 -8.13 11.31
CA HIS A 59 -8.83 -7.25 12.05
C HIS A 59 -9.51 -6.24 11.13
N LEU A 60 -10.55 -5.56 11.64
CA LEU A 60 -11.13 -4.41 10.94
C LEU A 60 -10.20 -3.20 11.07
N THR A 61 -10.12 -2.38 10.03
CA THR A 61 -9.26 -1.19 10.03
C THR A 61 -9.98 0.02 9.49
N ASP A 62 -9.73 1.17 10.11
CA ASP A 62 -10.19 2.47 9.62
C ASP A 62 -9.08 3.33 9.04
N TYR A 63 -7.84 2.85 9.01
CA TYR A 63 -6.75 3.56 8.37
C TYR A 63 -6.79 3.36 6.84
N ARG A 64 -6.65 4.47 6.11
CA ARG A 64 -6.39 4.43 4.68
C ARG A 64 -4.92 4.17 4.42
N ARG A 65 -4.66 3.24 3.50
CA ARG A 65 -3.34 2.97 2.95
C ARG A 65 -3.32 3.37 1.47
N VAL A 66 -2.20 3.91 1.00
CA VAL A 66 -2.03 4.36 -0.39
C VAL A 66 -1.70 3.17 -1.27
N ALA A 67 -2.59 2.80 -2.18
CA ALA A 67 -2.43 1.55 -2.92
C ALA A 67 -1.37 1.74 -4.02
N PRO A 68 -0.48 0.76 -4.23
CA PRO A 68 0.49 0.83 -5.31
C PRO A 68 -0.23 0.97 -6.66
N ARG A 69 0.38 1.74 -7.57
CA ARG A 69 -0.20 2.08 -8.88
C ARG A 69 -0.54 0.85 -9.73
N PHE A 70 0.15 -0.27 -9.50
CA PHE A 70 -0.12 -1.56 -10.16
C PHE A 70 -0.28 -2.68 -9.12
N PRO A 71 -1.41 -3.41 -9.11
CA PRO A 71 -1.60 -4.54 -8.20
C PRO A 71 -0.68 -5.70 -8.56
N SER A 72 -0.26 -6.48 -7.56
CA SER A 72 0.50 -7.71 -7.79
C SER A 72 -0.30 -8.72 -8.62
N LYS A 73 0.39 -9.70 -9.22
CA LYS A 73 -0.27 -10.81 -9.94
C LYS A 73 -1.22 -11.60 -9.01
N PHE A 74 -0.80 -11.84 -7.77
CA PHE A 74 -1.61 -12.55 -6.78
C PHE A 74 -2.88 -11.75 -6.43
N CYS A 75 -2.75 -10.46 -6.10
CA CYS A 75 -3.89 -9.58 -5.84
C CYS A 75 -4.84 -9.46 -7.04
N SER A 76 -4.30 -9.45 -8.26
CA SER A 76 -5.09 -9.46 -9.50
C SER A 76 -5.91 -10.74 -9.65
N VAL A 77 -5.36 -11.90 -9.26
CA VAL A 77 -6.10 -13.17 -9.24
C VAL A 77 -7.20 -13.12 -8.17
N LEU A 78 -6.90 -12.71 -6.94
CA LEU A 78 -7.92 -12.56 -5.89
C LEU A 78 -9.09 -11.68 -6.36
N ARG A 79 -8.80 -10.51 -6.96
CA ARG A 79 -9.82 -9.62 -7.53
C ARG A 79 -10.65 -10.29 -8.61
N LYS A 80 -10.05 -11.12 -9.46
CA LYS A 80 -10.76 -11.80 -10.56
C LYS A 80 -11.78 -12.81 -10.03
N TYR A 81 -11.45 -13.53 -8.96
CA TYR A 81 -12.31 -14.62 -8.46
C TYR A 81 -13.22 -14.20 -7.32
N LEU A 82 -12.81 -13.27 -6.47
CA LEU A 82 -13.52 -12.92 -5.23
C LEU A 82 -14.34 -11.62 -5.32
N ARG A 83 -14.02 -10.71 -6.25
CA ARG A 83 -14.74 -9.42 -6.33
C ARG A 83 -16.22 -9.64 -6.69
N ASP A 84 -17.07 -8.83 -6.07
CA ASP A 84 -18.53 -8.82 -6.20
C ASP A 84 -19.23 -10.11 -5.75
N ARG A 85 -18.49 -11.05 -5.15
CA ARG A 85 -19.04 -12.21 -4.46
C ARG A 85 -19.29 -11.92 -2.98
N VAL A 86 -20.16 -12.73 -2.40
CA VAL A 86 -20.55 -12.66 -0.99
C VAL A 86 -19.65 -13.57 -0.17
N ILE A 87 -19.25 -13.13 1.02
CA ILE A 87 -18.62 -14.00 2.02
C ILE A 87 -19.71 -14.86 2.67
N SER A 88 -19.65 -16.17 2.47
CA SER A 88 -20.62 -17.13 2.99
C SER A 88 -20.30 -17.55 4.43
N SER A 89 -19.03 -17.74 4.75
CA SER A 89 -18.58 -18.11 6.09
C SER A 89 -17.19 -17.52 6.38
N PHE A 90 -16.89 -17.34 7.66
CA PHE A 90 -15.61 -16.81 8.12
C PHE A 90 -15.17 -17.56 9.38
N GLU A 91 -14.33 -18.57 9.27
CA GLU A 91 -14.07 -19.52 10.37
C GLU A 91 -12.59 -19.61 10.72
N GLN A 92 -12.31 -19.89 12.00
CA GLN A 92 -10.99 -20.33 12.43
C GLN A 92 -10.92 -21.85 12.30
N TYR A 93 -9.80 -22.36 11.79
CA TYR A 93 -9.56 -23.80 11.78
C TYR A 93 -9.12 -24.25 13.18
N ASP A 94 -10.04 -24.91 13.90
CA ASP A 94 -9.83 -25.35 15.29
C ASP A 94 -9.39 -24.15 16.16
N LEU A 95 -8.54 -24.36 17.16
CA LEU A 95 -7.84 -23.29 17.90
C LEU A 95 -6.44 -23.04 17.32
N ASP A 96 -6.28 -23.03 15.98
CA ASP A 96 -5.01 -22.71 15.31
C ASP A 96 -5.03 -21.28 14.71
N ARG A 97 -3.87 -20.77 14.31
CA ARG A 97 -3.69 -19.46 13.67
C ARG A 97 -3.99 -19.48 12.18
N ILE A 98 -5.11 -20.09 11.80
CA ILE A 98 -5.58 -20.23 10.42
C ILE A 98 -7.03 -19.76 10.34
N VAL A 99 -7.27 -18.82 9.43
CA VAL A 99 -8.62 -18.31 9.13
C VAL A 99 -9.02 -18.71 7.71
N ILE A 100 -10.22 -19.24 7.57
CA ILE A 100 -10.84 -19.68 6.33
C ILE A 100 -12.00 -18.75 6.02
N ILE A 101 -11.93 -18.09 4.86
CA ILE A 101 -12.99 -17.19 4.38
C ILE A 101 -13.60 -17.83 3.14
N GLU A 102 -14.83 -18.32 3.23
CA GLU A 102 -15.53 -18.87 2.09
C GLU A 102 -16.28 -17.77 1.34
N VAL A 103 -16.16 -17.78 0.02
CA VAL A 103 -16.66 -16.71 -0.84
C VAL A 103 -17.36 -17.31 -2.06
N GLY A 104 -18.65 -17.06 -2.20
CA GLY A 104 -19.47 -17.56 -3.31
C GLY A 104 -20.75 -18.21 -2.85
N ASP A 105 -21.30 -19.05 -3.72
CA ASP A 105 -22.48 -19.88 -3.51
C ASP A 105 -22.10 -21.36 -3.38
N ASP A 106 -23.04 -22.20 -2.93
CA ASP A 106 -22.79 -23.62 -2.58
C ASP A 106 -22.19 -24.46 -3.73
N GLU A 107 -22.38 -24.06 -5.00
CA GLU A 107 -21.84 -24.77 -6.16
C GLU A 107 -20.51 -24.18 -6.72
N ASN A 108 -20.14 -22.95 -6.36
CA ASN A 108 -18.91 -22.29 -6.82
C ASN A 108 -18.26 -21.43 -5.72
N SER A 109 -18.08 -22.01 -4.53
CA SER A 109 -17.41 -21.36 -3.40
C SER A 109 -15.88 -21.48 -3.53
N TYR A 110 -15.20 -20.35 -3.39
CA TYR A 110 -13.74 -20.30 -3.25
C TYR A 110 -13.39 -20.10 -1.79
N LYS A 111 -12.27 -20.66 -1.34
CA LYS A 111 -11.79 -20.45 0.03
C LYS A 111 -10.53 -19.61 0.04
N LEU A 112 -10.55 -18.49 0.75
CA LEU A 112 -9.36 -17.69 1.03
C LEU A 112 -8.83 -18.09 2.41
N VAL A 113 -7.70 -18.78 2.43
CA VAL A 113 -7.06 -19.29 3.66
C VAL A 113 -5.90 -18.38 4.05
N ALA A 114 -6.00 -17.76 5.22
CA ALA A 114 -4.98 -16.91 5.82
C ALA A 114 -4.25 -17.67 6.93
N GLU A 115 -2.96 -17.89 6.75
CA GLU A 115 -2.07 -18.48 7.76
C GLU A 115 -1.36 -17.35 8.52
N LEU A 116 -1.67 -17.20 9.82
CA LEU A 116 -1.21 -16.13 10.70
C LEU A 116 -0.08 -16.59 11.64
N PHE A 117 0.77 -17.51 11.19
CA PHE A 117 1.92 -18.01 11.94
C PHE A 117 3.20 -18.05 11.10
N GLY A 118 4.36 -17.95 11.76
CA GLY A 118 5.66 -17.92 11.09
C GLY A 118 5.73 -16.78 10.06
N ASN A 119 6.24 -17.06 8.85
CA ASN A 119 6.28 -16.07 7.77
C ASN A 119 4.91 -15.84 7.09
N GLY A 120 3.85 -16.50 7.57
CA GLY A 120 2.51 -16.41 7.02
C GLY A 120 2.32 -16.95 5.60
N ASN A 121 1.06 -17.05 5.21
CA ASN A 121 0.68 -17.24 3.81
C ASN A 121 -0.78 -16.81 3.59
N LEU A 122 -1.10 -16.48 2.33
CA LEU A 122 -2.48 -16.27 1.90
C LEU A 122 -2.70 -17.12 0.65
N LEU A 123 -3.68 -18.03 0.71
CA LEU A 123 -3.96 -18.99 -0.35
C LEU A 123 -5.41 -18.84 -0.82
N LEU A 124 -5.61 -18.93 -2.13
CA LEU A 124 -6.93 -19.08 -2.73
C LEU A 124 -7.08 -20.53 -3.17
N LEU A 125 -8.10 -21.20 -2.64
CA LEU A 125 -8.50 -22.55 -3.00
C LEU A 125 -9.74 -22.51 -3.91
N ASP A 126 -9.84 -23.48 -4.80
CA ASP A 126 -11.05 -23.72 -5.60
C ASP A 126 -12.09 -24.56 -4.82
N PRO A 127 -13.28 -24.82 -5.41
CA PRO A 127 -14.33 -25.60 -4.73
C PRO A 127 -13.94 -27.03 -4.32
N ASP A 128 -12.87 -27.60 -4.89
CA ASP A 128 -12.38 -28.95 -4.58
C ASP A 128 -11.24 -28.95 -3.54
N ASP A 129 -11.04 -27.81 -2.85
CA ASP A 129 -9.94 -27.52 -1.92
C ASP A 129 -8.55 -27.61 -2.57
N VAL A 130 -8.48 -27.39 -3.89
CA VAL A 130 -7.20 -27.39 -4.63
C VAL A 130 -6.61 -25.99 -4.63
N ILE A 131 -5.30 -25.90 -4.37
CA ILE A 131 -4.56 -24.64 -4.34
C ILE A 131 -4.55 -24.01 -5.73
N PHE A 132 -5.38 -22.99 -5.89
CA PHE A 132 -5.52 -22.23 -7.12
C PHE A 132 -4.38 -21.22 -7.28
N VAL A 133 -4.10 -20.45 -6.23
CA VAL A 133 -2.92 -19.58 -6.15
C VAL A 133 -2.51 -19.36 -4.68
N ALA A 134 -1.22 -19.23 -4.40
CA ALA A 134 -0.71 -18.84 -3.09
C ALA A 134 0.20 -17.60 -3.20
N LYS A 135 0.24 -16.77 -2.14
CA LYS A 135 1.21 -15.67 -2.02
C LYS A 135 2.63 -16.22 -2.10
N GLN A 136 2.90 -17.31 -1.37
CA GLN A 136 4.18 -18.03 -1.41
C GLN A 136 3.96 -19.54 -1.58
N TYR A 137 4.65 -20.14 -2.55
CA TYR A 137 4.70 -21.60 -2.72
C TYR A 137 5.86 -22.19 -1.91
N LYS A 138 5.59 -23.23 -1.13
CA LYS A 138 6.57 -23.85 -0.22
C LYS A 138 6.43 -25.36 -0.25
N LYS A 139 7.55 -26.07 -0.37
CA LYS A 139 7.60 -27.51 -0.08
C LYS A 139 8.02 -27.71 1.37
N MET A 140 7.24 -28.44 2.15
CA MET A 140 7.50 -28.66 3.57
C MET A 140 7.56 -30.16 3.87
N ARG A 141 8.05 -30.50 5.07
CA ARG A 141 8.16 -31.91 5.49
C ARG A 141 6.81 -32.63 5.58
N HIS A 142 5.77 -31.91 5.99
CA HIS A 142 4.45 -32.49 6.31
C HIS A 142 3.37 -32.16 5.29
N ARG A 143 3.56 -31.13 4.45
CA ARG A 143 2.61 -30.71 3.41
C ARG A 143 3.31 -29.91 2.31
N ASP A 144 2.80 -29.98 1.09
CA ASP A 144 3.29 -29.19 -0.04
C ASP A 144 2.27 -28.11 -0.41
N LEU A 145 2.69 -26.84 -0.34
CA LEU A 145 1.91 -25.70 -0.82
C LEU A 145 2.39 -25.36 -2.24
N VAL A 146 1.89 -26.12 -3.22
CA VAL A 146 2.23 -25.97 -4.65
C VAL A 146 0.96 -25.82 -5.50
N PRO A 147 1.04 -25.20 -6.69
CA PRO A 147 -0.13 -25.03 -7.55
C PRO A 147 -0.77 -26.37 -7.90
N LYS A 148 -2.10 -26.44 -7.89
CA LYS A 148 -2.92 -27.61 -8.25
C LYS A 148 -2.81 -28.82 -7.30
N ALA A 149 -2.11 -28.70 -6.17
CA ALA A 149 -2.18 -29.69 -5.10
C ALA A 149 -3.41 -29.43 -4.24
N LYS A 150 -3.98 -30.48 -3.64
CA LYS A 150 -5.01 -30.33 -2.61
C LYS A 150 -4.39 -29.68 -1.37
N TYR A 151 -5.07 -28.71 -0.79
CA TYR A 151 -4.60 -28.05 0.43
C TYR A 151 -4.75 -28.99 1.63
N GLU A 152 -3.71 -29.01 2.46
CA GLU A 152 -3.69 -29.78 3.72
C GLU A 152 -3.35 -28.83 4.87
N PHE A 153 -4.13 -28.90 5.94
CA PHE A 153 -3.87 -28.16 7.18
C PHE A 153 -2.60 -28.68 7.85
N PRO A 154 -1.87 -27.84 8.62
CA PRO A 154 -0.79 -28.34 9.44
C PRO A 154 -1.34 -29.30 10.52
N PRO A 155 -0.50 -30.21 11.05
CA PRO A 155 -0.91 -31.07 12.13
C PRO A 155 -1.23 -30.23 13.37
N LEU A 156 -2.39 -30.51 13.98
CA LEU A 156 -2.83 -29.88 15.23
C LEU A 156 -1.84 -30.18 16.37
N ARG A 157 -1.73 -29.26 17.31
CA ARG A 157 -0.93 -29.38 18.53
C ARG A 157 -1.83 -29.13 19.73
N GLY A 158 -1.59 -29.83 20.83
CA GLY A 158 -2.37 -29.67 22.07
C GLY A 158 -3.85 -30.03 21.93
N ARG A 159 -4.61 -29.80 23.00
CA ARG A 159 -6.07 -29.81 23.01
C ARG A 159 -6.60 -28.39 23.08
N ASP A 160 -7.77 -28.15 22.50
CA ASP A 160 -8.49 -26.88 22.66
C ASP A 160 -8.92 -26.71 24.13
N ILE A 161 -8.56 -25.56 24.73
CA ILE A 161 -8.95 -25.18 26.10
C ILE A 161 -10.47 -25.08 26.28
N LEU A 162 -11.21 -24.87 25.20
CA LEU A 162 -12.68 -24.78 25.18
C LEU A 162 -13.36 -26.12 24.88
N SER A 163 -12.61 -27.20 24.70
CA SER A 163 -13.20 -28.52 24.44
C SER A 163 -13.99 -29.05 25.64
N GLU A 164 -15.06 -29.81 25.38
CA GLU A 164 -15.88 -30.44 26.44
C GLU A 164 -15.07 -31.45 27.28
N ASP A 165 -14.06 -32.09 26.69
CA ASP A 165 -13.11 -33.00 27.34
C ASP A 165 -11.83 -32.27 27.74
N ARG A 166 -11.97 -31.30 28.67
CA ARG A 166 -10.84 -30.49 29.16
C ARG A 166 -9.80 -31.39 29.81
N ILE A 167 -8.57 -31.29 29.33
CA ILE A 167 -7.42 -31.97 29.93
C ILE A 167 -7.14 -31.39 31.32
N SER A 168 -6.97 -32.26 32.32
CA SER A 168 -6.67 -31.81 33.69
C SER A 168 -5.22 -31.39 33.83
N ALA A 169 -4.90 -30.56 34.83
CA ALA A 169 -3.54 -30.17 35.16
C ALA A 169 -2.65 -31.38 35.45
N GLU A 170 -3.22 -32.42 36.08
CA GLU A 170 -2.55 -33.70 36.33
C GLU A 170 -2.14 -34.38 35.03
N GLU A 171 -3.05 -34.50 34.06
CA GLU A 171 -2.77 -35.08 32.74
C GLU A 171 -1.77 -34.23 31.93
N LEU A 172 -1.81 -32.91 32.07
CA LEU A 172 -0.87 -31.99 31.40
C LEU A 172 0.56 -32.15 31.94
N VAL A 173 0.69 -32.30 33.26
CA VAL A 173 1.97 -32.37 33.97
C VAL A 173 2.56 -33.79 33.92
N GLU A 174 1.73 -34.82 33.77
CA GLU A 174 2.16 -36.22 33.76
C GLU A 174 3.25 -36.48 32.71
N GLY A 175 4.45 -36.85 33.20
CA GLY A 175 5.60 -37.14 32.35
C GLY A 175 6.26 -35.92 31.69
N SER A 176 5.85 -34.69 32.02
CA SER A 176 6.50 -33.46 31.54
C SER A 176 7.69 -33.07 32.44
N GLU A 177 8.88 -32.95 31.84
CA GLU A 177 10.08 -32.40 32.50
C GLU A 177 10.30 -30.91 32.20
N LYS A 178 9.31 -30.27 31.54
CA LYS A 178 9.37 -28.86 31.14
C LYS A 178 8.85 -27.97 32.26
N ASN A 179 9.07 -26.66 32.12
CA ASN A 179 8.40 -25.69 33.00
C ASN A 179 6.90 -25.61 32.70
N ILE A 180 6.11 -25.02 33.61
CA ILE A 180 4.65 -24.96 33.49
C ILE A 180 4.24 -24.25 32.21
N VAL A 181 4.80 -23.08 31.89
CA VAL A 181 4.46 -22.34 30.67
C VAL A 181 4.62 -23.20 29.42
N ARG A 182 5.77 -23.87 29.25
CA ARG A 182 5.97 -24.76 28.08
C ARG A 182 5.02 -25.95 28.11
N THR A 183 4.75 -26.51 29.29
CA THR A 183 3.81 -27.64 29.43
C THR A 183 2.42 -27.25 28.95
N LEU A 184 1.93 -26.07 29.36
CA LEU A 184 0.66 -25.50 28.90
C LEU A 184 0.65 -25.21 27.39
N ILE A 185 1.70 -24.59 26.84
CA ILE A 185 1.80 -24.29 25.39
C ILE A 185 1.62 -25.58 24.56
N TYR A 186 2.30 -26.67 24.93
CA TYR A 186 2.22 -27.93 24.17
C TYR A 186 0.93 -28.71 24.43
N GLY A 187 0.36 -28.59 25.64
CA GLY A 187 -0.80 -29.35 26.07
C GLY A 187 -2.14 -28.72 25.71
N LEU A 188 -2.24 -27.38 25.75
CA LEU A 188 -3.48 -26.60 25.55
C LEU A 188 -3.49 -25.78 24.26
N ASN A 189 -2.45 -25.90 23.43
CA ASN A 189 -2.28 -25.12 22.20
C ASN A 189 -2.34 -23.59 22.40
N LEU A 190 -1.98 -23.08 23.56
CA LEU A 190 -2.01 -21.65 23.85
C LEU A 190 -0.69 -20.95 23.50
N ASP A 191 -0.75 -19.64 23.29
CA ASP A 191 0.45 -18.82 23.19
C ASP A 191 1.11 -18.59 24.57
N SER A 192 2.36 -18.11 24.55
CA SER A 192 3.15 -17.92 25.77
C SER A 192 2.49 -16.96 26.75
N LEU A 193 1.92 -15.86 26.25
CA LEU A 193 1.35 -14.82 27.09
C LEU A 193 0.07 -15.30 27.77
N SER A 194 -0.78 -16.02 27.04
CA SER A 194 -1.95 -16.71 27.63
C SER A 194 -1.53 -17.72 28.70
N CYS A 195 -0.43 -18.46 28.50
CA CYS A 195 0.08 -19.39 29.50
C CYS A 195 0.67 -18.70 30.74
N GLU A 196 1.34 -17.56 30.55
CA GLU A 196 1.83 -16.71 31.63
C GLU A 196 0.67 -16.16 32.47
N GLU A 197 -0.41 -15.69 31.83
CA GLU A 197 -1.64 -15.28 32.52
C GLU A 197 -2.27 -16.44 33.33
N VAL A 198 -2.31 -17.65 32.77
CA VAL A 198 -2.80 -18.83 33.51
C VAL A 198 -1.93 -19.14 34.73
N CYS A 199 -0.60 -18.98 34.62
CA CYS A 199 0.32 -19.18 35.74
C CYS A 199 0.12 -18.10 36.82
N GLU A 200 -0.05 -16.84 36.41
CA GLU A 200 -0.31 -15.71 37.30
C GLU A 200 -1.63 -15.90 38.06
N LEU A 201 -2.71 -16.28 37.36
CA LEU A 201 -4.01 -16.62 37.97
C LEU A 201 -3.93 -17.79 38.96
N ALA A 202 -2.97 -18.71 38.76
CA ALA A 202 -2.71 -19.82 39.66
C ALA A 202 -1.77 -19.45 40.82
N ASN A 203 -1.15 -18.28 40.78
CA ASN A 203 -0.06 -17.85 41.66
C ASN A 203 1.11 -18.85 41.67
N ILE A 204 1.52 -19.28 40.46
CA ILE A 204 2.62 -20.23 40.22
C ILE A 204 3.64 -19.57 39.31
N GLU A 205 4.92 -19.60 39.67
CA GLU A 205 5.97 -19.12 38.76
C GLU A 205 6.01 -19.98 37.49
N GLY A 206 5.84 -19.36 36.32
CA GLY A 206 5.80 -20.08 35.04
C GLY A 206 7.08 -20.87 34.71
N THR A 207 8.19 -20.58 35.39
CA THR A 207 9.49 -21.26 35.27
C THR A 207 9.61 -22.51 36.14
N THR A 208 8.69 -22.73 37.10
CA THR A 208 8.64 -23.95 37.93
C THR A 208 8.52 -25.18 37.05
N LYS A 209 9.22 -26.27 37.40
CA LYS A 209 9.10 -27.53 36.65
C LYS A 209 7.77 -28.20 36.94
N ALA A 210 7.19 -28.83 35.92
CA ALA A 210 5.94 -29.57 36.05
C ALA A 210 6.03 -30.66 37.14
N SER A 211 7.16 -31.36 37.24
CA SER A 211 7.41 -32.37 38.28
C SER A 211 7.55 -31.84 39.72
N GLU A 212 7.65 -30.53 39.91
CA GLU A 212 7.78 -29.88 41.23
C GLU A 212 6.43 -29.40 41.79
N LEU A 213 5.34 -29.50 41.02
CA LEU A 213 4.00 -29.16 41.50
C LEU A 213 3.46 -30.17 42.51
N ASN A 214 2.97 -29.67 43.64
CA ASN A 214 2.23 -30.46 44.62
C ASN A 214 0.71 -30.47 44.31
N GLU A 215 -0.07 -31.22 45.08
CA GLU A 215 -1.54 -31.31 44.90
C GLU A 215 -2.23 -29.94 44.96
N ASP A 216 -1.79 -29.04 45.85
CA ASP A 216 -2.34 -27.68 45.95
C ASP A 216 -2.07 -26.86 44.68
N GLY A 217 -0.85 -26.94 44.14
CA GLY A 217 -0.47 -26.29 42.89
C GLY A 217 -1.25 -26.82 41.69
N LEU A 218 -1.47 -28.14 41.62
CA LEU A 218 -2.31 -28.76 40.58
C LEU A 218 -3.76 -28.28 40.65
N ASN A 219 -4.33 -28.20 41.85
CA ASN A 219 -5.68 -27.67 42.05
C ASN A 219 -5.79 -26.19 41.66
N SER A 220 -4.82 -25.36 42.04
CA SER A 220 -4.76 -23.95 41.65
C SER A 220 -4.65 -23.79 40.13
N LEU A 221 -3.81 -24.61 39.48
CA LEU A 221 -3.64 -24.58 38.04
C LEU A 221 -4.92 -24.99 37.30
N ASN A 222 -5.62 -26.04 37.77
CA ASN A 222 -6.92 -26.45 37.24
C ASN A 222 -7.95 -25.31 37.33
N GLN A 223 -8.02 -24.60 38.46
CA GLN A 223 -8.92 -23.46 38.63
C GLN A 223 -8.54 -22.29 37.71
N ALA A 224 -7.25 -22.00 37.56
CA ALA A 224 -6.77 -20.94 36.69
C ALA A 224 -7.07 -21.22 35.21
N ILE A 225 -6.85 -22.45 34.75
CA ILE A 225 -7.22 -22.89 33.39
C ILE A 225 -8.72 -22.70 33.17
N ALA A 226 -9.56 -23.12 34.13
CA ALA A 226 -11.00 -22.97 34.02
C ALA A 226 -11.45 -21.49 33.98
N ARG A 227 -10.85 -20.63 34.80
CA ARG A 227 -11.13 -19.18 34.81
C ARG A 227 -10.69 -18.51 33.50
N PHE A 228 -9.52 -18.85 33.00
CA PHE A 228 -9.04 -18.32 31.72
C PHE A 228 -9.94 -18.79 30.57
N ALA A 229 -10.35 -20.06 30.55
CA ALA A 229 -11.32 -20.58 29.59
C ALA A 229 -12.64 -19.80 29.64
N GLU A 230 -13.16 -19.51 30.84
CA GLU A 230 -14.37 -18.70 31.04
C GLU A 230 -14.20 -17.26 30.50
N LYS A 231 -13.04 -16.62 30.72
CA LYS A 231 -12.74 -15.32 30.11
C LYS A 231 -12.81 -15.40 28.58
N VAL A 232 -12.26 -16.46 27.97
CA VAL A 232 -12.29 -16.66 26.52
C VAL A 232 -13.72 -16.94 26.02
N GLU A 233 -14.52 -17.73 26.73
CA GLU A 233 -15.91 -18.03 26.37
C GLU A 233 -16.81 -16.79 26.44
N ASN A 234 -16.59 -15.91 27.42
CA ASN A 234 -17.32 -14.66 27.58
C ASN A 234 -16.99 -13.62 26.50
N GLY A 235 -15.90 -13.81 25.75
CA GLY A 235 -15.50 -12.94 24.66
C GLY A 235 -14.67 -11.73 25.11
N VAL A 236 -14.51 -10.79 24.18
CA VAL A 236 -13.77 -9.54 24.41
C VAL A 236 -14.50 -8.67 25.44
N LYS A 237 -13.76 -8.14 26.41
CA LYS A 237 -14.27 -7.19 27.40
C LYS A 237 -13.20 -6.15 27.73
N GLU A 238 -13.51 -4.87 27.50
CA GLU A 238 -12.59 -3.75 27.75
C GLU A 238 -11.22 -3.98 27.07
N PRO A 239 -11.21 -4.14 25.71
CA PRO A 239 -9.98 -4.38 24.98
C PRO A 239 -9.03 -3.22 25.17
N ARG A 240 -7.74 -3.51 25.32
CA ARG A 240 -6.74 -2.52 25.74
C ARG A 240 -5.38 -2.74 25.13
N ILE A 241 -4.60 -1.66 25.05
CA ILE A 241 -3.16 -1.69 24.81
C ILE A 241 -2.45 -1.52 26.15
N VAL A 242 -1.39 -2.29 26.36
CA VAL A 242 -0.48 -2.16 27.50
C VAL A 242 0.75 -1.37 27.06
N LEU A 243 1.12 -0.37 27.86
CA LEU A 243 2.27 0.50 27.65
C LEU A 243 3.36 0.18 28.68
N ASP A 244 4.63 0.25 28.27
CA ASP A 244 5.75 0.19 29.21
C ASP A 244 6.03 1.54 29.89
N GLU A 245 7.14 1.62 30.64
CA GLU A 245 7.56 2.83 31.35
C GLU A 245 7.91 4.00 30.41
N GLU A 246 8.23 3.73 29.14
CA GLU A 246 8.56 4.71 28.10
C GLU A 246 7.32 5.13 27.29
N GLU A 247 6.13 4.69 27.70
CA GLU A 247 4.85 4.85 26.98
C GLU A 247 4.82 4.15 25.61
N GLU A 248 5.68 3.14 25.38
CA GLU A 248 5.64 2.33 24.16
C GLU A 248 4.65 1.17 24.29
N ALA A 249 3.90 0.89 23.22
CA ALA A 249 2.93 -0.18 23.19
C ALA A 249 3.60 -1.56 23.12
N ILE A 250 3.42 -2.39 24.15
CA ILE A 250 4.08 -3.70 24.27
C ILE A 250 3.16 -4.90 24.10
N ALA A 251 1.84 -4.71 24.26
CA ALA A 251 0.84 -5.75 24.03
C ALA A 251 -0.54 -5.17 23.73
N PHE A 252 -1.35 -5.92 22.99
CA PHE A 252 -2.78 -5.69 22.82
C PHE A 252 -3.55 -6.88 23.42
N LEU A 253 -4.55 -6.59 24.24
CA LEU A 253 -5.27 -7.60 25.02
C LEU A 253 -6.78 -7.52 24.79
N PRO A 254 -7.47 -8.66 24.68
CA PRO A 254 -8.92 -8.70 24.55
C PRO A 254 -9.67 -8.42 25.87
N PHE A 255 -8.97 -8.55 27.00
CA PHE A 255 -9.44 -8.29 28.37
C PHE A 255 -8.23 -8.16 29.31
N GLU A 256 -8.48 -7.86 30.58
CA GLU A 256 -7.45 -7.69 31.61
C GLU A 256 -6.63 -8.96 31.89
N PHE A 257 -5.30 -8.82 31.85
CA PHE A 257 -4.31 -9.84 32.21
C PHE A 257 -3.55 -9.38 33.46
N GLN A 258 -3.50 -10.22 34.49
CA GLN A 258 -2.86 -9.92 35.78
C GLN A 258 -1.35 -9.73 35.65
N VAL A 259 -0.74 -10.38 34.65
CA VAL A 259 0.69 -10.22 34.31
C VAL A 259 1.08 -8.76 34.02
N TYR A 260 0.10 -7.90 33.68
CA TYR A 260 0.32 -6.49 33.36
C TYR A 260 -0.40 -5.51 34.29
N ASP A 261 -0.88 -5.95 35.46
CA ASP A 261 -1.65 -5.10 36.39
C ASP A 261 -0.91 -3.83 36.83
N GLU A 262 0.43 -3.89 36.91
CA GLU A 262 1.26 -2.75 37.33
C GLU A 262 1.59 -1.78 36.19
N LEU A 263 1.25 -2.11 34.94
CA LEU A 263 1.55 -1.29 33.76
C LEU A 263 0.39 -0.39 33.35
N LYS A 264 0.73 0.72 32.70
CA LYS A 264 -0.26 1.66 32.15
C LYS A 264 -1.00 0.98 30.99
N HIS A 265 -2.29 1.25 30.87
CA HIS A 265 -3.11 0.72 29.79
C HIS A 265 -4.06 1.77 29.22
N GLU A 266 -4.40 1.59 27.95
CA GLU A 266 -5.38 2.40 27.22
C GLU A 266 -6.50 1.52 26.69
N GLU A 267 -7.74 1.87 27.00
CA GLU A 267 -8.92 1.09 26.62
C GLU A 267 -9.53 1.58 25.31
N TYR A 268 -10.14 0.64 24.57
CA TYR A 268 -10.76 0.89 23.28
C TYR A 268 -12.18 0.31 23.21
N GLU A 269 -12.98 0.83 22.29
CA GLU A 269 -14.37 0.41 22.11
C GLU A 269 -14.51 -1.00 21.51
N THR A 270 -13.54 -1.42 20.69
CA THR A 270 -13.55 -2.72 19.99
C THR A 270 -12.16 -3.33 19.98
N TYR A 271 -12.08 -4.64 19.78
CA TYR A 271 -10.77 -5.30 19.76
C TYR A 271 -10.01 -4.98 18.48
N SER A 272 -10.72 -4.84 17.34
CA SER A 272 -10.08 -4.35 16.12
C SER A 272 -9.46 -2.97 16.33
N ARG A 273 -10.10 -2.05 17.07
CA ARG A 273 -9.52 -0.72 17.38
C ARG A 273 -8.23 -0.83 18.18
N ALA A 274 -8.22 -1.62 19.26
CA ALA A 274 -7.00 -1.83 20.04
C ALA A 274 -5.86 -2.40 19.19
N ILE A 275 -6.15 -3.34 18.29
CA ILE A 275 -5.16 -3.90 17.36
C ILE A 275 -4.73 -2.86 16.31
N ASP A 276 -5.67 -2.12 15.72
CA ASP A 276 -5.40 -1.12 14.68
C ASP A 276 -4.51 0.02 15.21
N GLU A 277 -4.71 0.46 16.45
CA GLU A 277 -3.89 1.46 17.14
C GLU A 277 -2.54 0.89 17.56
N PHE A 278 -2.47 -0.35 18.09
CA PHE A 278 -1.22 -1.02 18.47
C PHE A 278 -0.22 -1.11 17.29
N TYR A 279 -0.71 -1.48 16.11
CA TYR A 279 0.10 -1.57 14.90
C TYR A 279 0.10 -0.26 14.08
N GLY A 280 -0.59 0.79 14.55
CA GLY A 280 -0.95 2.01 13.83
C GLY A 280 0.22 2.92 13.44
N VAL A 281 1.44 2.55 13.81
CA VAL A 281 2.67 3.34 13.59
C VAL A 281 3.74 2.60 12.76
N THR A 282 3.70 1.27 12.62
CA THR A 282 4.89 0.50 12.15
C THR A 282 4.93 0.17 10.65
N ILE A 283 3.80 0.24 9.91
CA ILE A 283 3.80 -0.16 8.47
C ILE A 283 4.68 0.77 7.63
N GLY A 284 4.76 2.05 8.00
CA GLY A 284 5.64 3.01 7.33
C GLY A 284 7.12 2.67 7.46
N GLU A 285 7.53 1.96 8.51
CA GLU A 285 8.92 1.58 8.75
C GLU A 285 9.28 0.26 8.05
N GLU A 286 8.40 -0.73 8.08
CA GLU A 286 8.61 -2.01 7.39
C GLU A 286 8.51 -1.87 5.86
N GLU A 287 7.51 -1.16 5.33
CA GLU A 287 7.42 -0.90 3.88
C GLU A 287 8.60 -0.05 3.41
N ARG A 288 9.05 0.92 4.22
CA ARG A 288 10.25 1.73 3.93
C ARG A 288 11.52 0.89 3.98
N ALA A 289 11.67 -0.01 4.95
CA ALA A 289 12.80 -0.91 5.03
C ALA A 289 12.84 -1.86 3.83
N GLU A 290 11.70 -2.38 3.38
CA GLU A 290 11.62 -3.22 2.18
C GLU A 290 11.90 -2.44 0.88
N GLU A 291 11.36 -1.23 0.73
CA GLU A 291 11.61 -0.34 -0.41
C GLU A 291 13.08 0.10 -0.45
N GLU A 292 13.67 0.43 0.70
CA GLU A 292 15.07 0.79 0.83
C GLU A 292 15.99 -0.41 0.56
N ASP A 293 15.67 -1.60 1.07
CA ASP A 293 16.40 -2.82 0.75
C ASP A 293 16.30 -3.20 -0.73
N ALA A 294 15.15 -3.00 -1.36
CA ALA A 294 14.96 -3.22 -2.79
C ALA A 294 15.76 -2.21 -3.62
N PHE A 295 15.73 -0.94 -3.24
CA PHE A 295 16.53 0.14 -3.83
C PHE A 295 18.02 -0.15 -3.73
N GLN A 296 18.52 -0.50 -2.54
CA GLN A 296 19.94 -0.83 -2.31
C GLN A 296 20.37 -2.06 -3.11
N ARG A 297 19.49 -3.06 -3.28
CA ARG A 297 19.77 -4.24 -4.10
C ARG A 297 19.90 -3.90 -5.59
N GLU A 298 18.95 -3.14 -6.15
CA GLU A 298 19.00 -2.77 -7.57
C GLU A 298 20.14 -1.77 -7.85
N LYS A 299 20.41 -0.83 -6.93
CA LYS A 299 21.59 0.07 -6.97
C LYS A 299 22.90 -0.73 -7.06
N LYS A 300 23.13 -1.66 -6.12
CA LYS A 300 24.32 -2.53 -6.13
C LYS A 300 24.43 -3.35 -7.42
N ARG A 301 23.30 -3.81 -7.97
CA ARG A 301 23.29 -4.55 -9.23
C ARG A 301 23.73 -3.68 -10.41
N LEU A 302 23.19 -2.46 -10.53
CA LEU A 302 23.56 -1.53 -11.60
C LEU A 302 25.03 -1.09 -11.49
N GLN A 303 25.52 -0.81 -10.29
CA GLN A 303 26.93 -0.49 -10.05
C GLN A 303 27.87 -1.62 -10.50
N LYS A 304 27.57 -2.88 -10.16
CA LYS A 304 28.35 -4.04 -10.63
C LYS A 304 28.35 -4.20 -12.15
N ILE A 305 27.27 -3.80 -12.82
CA ILE A 305 27.20 -3.83 -14.29
C ILE A 305 28.12 -2.77 -14.89
N ILE A 306 28.15 -1.57 -14.32
CA ILE A 306 29.01 -0.46 -14.74
C ILE A 306 30.48 -0.84 -14.56
N GLU A 307 30.87 -1.29 -13.37
CA GLU A 307 32.24 -1.71 -13.04
C GLU A 307 32.78 -2.74 -14.05
N LYS A 308 32.00 -3.78 -14.34
CA LYS A 308 32.38 -4.79 -15.33
C LYS A 308 32.48 -4.26 -16.76
N GLN A 309 31.67 -3.27 -17.12
CA GLN A 309 31.72 -2.63 -18.44
C GLN A 309 32.94 -1.71 -18.57
N GLU A 310 33.32 -1.01 -17.50
CA GLU A 310 34.52 -0.17 -17.42
C GLU A 310 35.79 -1.01 -17.53
N GLU A 311 35.91 -2.10 -16.77
CA GLU A 311 37.03 -3.06 -16.88
C GLU A 311 37.17 -3.59 -18.32
N SER A 312 36.05 -3.97 -18.94
CA SER A 312 36.07 -4.45 -20.32
C SER A 312 36.43 -3.36 -21.33
N MET A 313 36.10 -2.10 -21.03
CA MET A 313 36.42 -0.96 -21.88
C MET A 313 37.91 -0.64 -21.81
N GLU A 314 38.51 -0.66 -20.62
CA GLU A 314 39.93 -0.42 -20.40
C GLU A 314 40.79 -1.43 -21.19
N GLN A 315 40.45 -2.72 -21.14
CA GLN A 315 41.13 -3.76 -21.94
C GLN A 315 41.01 -3.53 -23.45
N LEU A 316 39.90 -2.95 -23.92
CA LEU A 316 39.71 -2.64 -25.33
C LEU A 316 40.48 -1.38 -25.75
N GLU A 317 40.62 -0.40 -24.86
CA GLU A 317 41.42 0.81 -25.06
C GLU A 317 42.91 0.46 -25.13
N GLU A 318 43.41 -0.33 -24.17
CA GLU A 318 44.79 -0.84 -24.18
C GLU A 318 45.07 -1.60 -25.48
N LYS A 319 44.19 -2.53 -25.87
CA LYS A 319 44.31 -3.27 -27.13
C LYS A 319 44.32 -2.37 -28.36
N ALA A 320 43.52 -1.30 -28.38
CA ALA A 320 43.48 -0.36 -29.48
C ALA A 320 44.82 0.39 -29.61
N GLU A 321 45.38 0.82 -28.48
CA GLU A 321 46.67 1.49 -28.40
C GLU A 321 47.82 0.56 -28.83
N THR A 322 47.88 -0.67 -28.30
CA THR A 322 48.89 -1.67 -28.68
C THR A 322 48.86 -1.93 -30.19
N MET A 323 47.67 -2.14 -30.77
CA MET A 323 47.54 -2.44 -32.19
C MET A 323 47.89 -1.25 -33.09
N ARG A 324 47.61 -0.02 -32.63
CA ARG A 324 48.06 1.20 -33.32
C ARG A 324 49.58 1.31 -33.28
N LYS A 325 50.19 1.13 -32.11
CA LYS A 325 51.65 1.14 -31.92
C LYS A 325 52.34 0.07 -32.78
N HIS A 326 51.77 -1.13 -32.86
CA HIS A 326 52.26 -2.18 -33.76
C HIS A 326 52.25 -1.72 -35.23
N GLY A 327 51.16 -1.09 -35.69
CA GLY A 327 51.08 -0.52 -37.03
C GLY A 327 52.18 0.52 -37.30
N GLU A 328 52.43 1.40 -36.34
CA GLU A 328 53.47 2.44 -36.42
C GLU A 328 54.88 1.83 -36.45
N LEU A 329 55.15 0.84 -35.60
CA LEU A 329 56.44 0.13 -35.56
C LEU A 329 56.72 -0.65 -36.84
N ILE A 330 55.68 -1.22 -37.47
CA ILE A 330 55.81 -1.88 -38.78
C ILE A 330 56.20 -0.85 -39.86
N TYR A 331 55.60 0.33 -39.86
CA TYR A 331 55.98 1.39 -40.79
C TYR A 331 57.37 1.96 -40.52
N ALA A 332 57.75 2.14 -39.26
CA ALA A 332 59.06 2.66 -38.88
C ALA A 332 60.21 1.69 -39.28
N ASN A 333 59.95 0.37 -39.23
CA ASN A 333 60.92 -0.67 -39.56
C ASN A 333 60.68 -1.32 -40.94
N PHE A 334 59.93 -0.64 -41.81
CA PHE A 334 59.42 -1.20 -43.05
C PHE A 334 60.49 -1.89 -43.94
N PRO A 335 61.68 -1.30 -44.19
CA PRO A 335 62.69 -1.94 -45.04
C PRO A 335 63.20 -3.28 -44.49
N HIS A 336 63.46 -3.34 -43.18
CA HIS A 336 63.93 -4.54 -42.50
C HIS A 336 62.86 -5.63 -42.48
N ILE A 337 61.60 -5.26 -42.21
CA ILE A 337 60.47 -6.21 -42.23
C ILE A 337 60.26 -6.77 -43.63
N GLN A 338 60.37 -5.93 -44.67
CA GLN A 338 60.24 -6.37 -46.06
C GLN A 338 61.32 -7.39 -46.44
N GLU A 339 62.56 -7.17 -46.01
CA GLU A 339 63.67 -8.11 -46.21
C GLU A 339 63.40 -9.44 -45.49
N ILE A 340 62.98 -9.40 -44.23
CA ILE A 340 62.66 -10.59 -43.42
C ILE A 340 61.56 -11.41 -44.06
N LEU A 341 60.43 -10.77 -44.39
CA LEU A 341 59.28 -11.44 -44.98
C LEU A 341 59.62 -12.04 -46.35
N ARG A 342 60.35 -11.31 -47.20
CA ARG A 342 60.80 -11.83 -48.51
C ARG A 342 61.72 -13.03 -48.36
N THR A 343 62.66 -12.98 -47.42
CA THR A 343 63.61 -14.08 -47.18
C THR A 343 62.90 -15.34 -46.70
N ILE A 344 61.96 -15.19 -45.78
CA ILE A 344 61.17 -16.31 -45.24
C ILE A 344 60.22 -16.86 -46.32
N SER A 345 59.52 -16.01 -47.06
CA SER A 345 58.61 -16.45 -48.12
C SER A 345 59.34 -17.15 -49.27
N GLN A 346 60.49 -16.62 -49.72
CA GLN A 346 61.30 -17.29 -50.75
C GLN A 346 61.78 -18.67 -50.28
N ALA A 347 62.26 -18.78 -49.04
CA ALA A 347 62.68 -20.07 -48.48
C ALA A 347 61.52 -21.08 -48.43
N ARG A 348 60.29 -20.62 -48.18
CA ARG A 348 59.09 -21.45 -48.21
C ARG A 348 58.70 -21.88 -49.63
N ASP A 349 58.80 -20.97 -50.61
CA ASP A 349 58.52 -21.26 -52.02
C ASP A 349 59.54 -22.26 -52.61
N ASP A 350 60.79 -22.20 -52.15
CA ASP A 350 61.85 -23.16 -52.50
C ASP A 350 61.70 -24.53 -51.80
N GLY A 351 60.62 -24.75 -51.04
CA GLY A 351 60.30 -26.02 -50.39
C GLY A 351 61.09 -26.32 -49.12
N ILE A 352 61.74 -25.33 -48.51
CA ILE A 352 62.53 -25.51 -47.30
C ILE A 352 61.62 -25.73 -46.08
N SER A 353 61.97 -26.70 -45.23
CA SER A 353 61.24 -26.99 -44.00
C SER A 353 61.40 -25.89 -42.95
N TRP A 354 60.41 -25.75 -42.07
CA TRP A 354 60.42 -24.75 -41.01
C TRP A 354 61.62 -24.89 -40.06
N ASP A 355 61.99 -26.12 -39.71
CA ASP A 355 63.15 -26.40 -38.85
C ASP A 355 64.46 -25.91 -39.47
N GLU A 356 64.59 -26.01 -40.80
CA GLU A 356 65.78 -25.54 -41.51
C GLU A 356 65.79 -24.01 -41.66
N ILE A 357 64.62 -23.38 -41.82
CA ILE A 357 64.47 -21.91 -41.81
C ILE A 357 64.89 -21.35 -40.44
N GLU A 358 64.44 -21.96 -39.35
CA GLU A 358 64.79 -21.55 -38.00
C GLU A 358 66.29 -21.71 -37.72
N ARG A 359 66.89 -22.84 -38.14
CA ARG A 359 68.35 -23.05 -38.05
C ARG A 359 69.16 -22.03 -38.83
N ARG A 360 68.71 -21.64 -40.03
CA ARG A 360 69.36 -20.60 -40.85
C ARG A 360 69.26 -19.22 -40.21
N MET A 361 68.12 -18.90 -39.61
CA MET A 361 67.93 -17.64 -38.87
C MET A 361 68.80 -17.58 -37.62
N GLN A 362 68.94 -18.67 -36.89
CA GLN A 362 69.83 -18.74 -35.71
C GLN A 362 71.30 -18.51 -36.09
N LYS A 363 71.78 -19.11 -37.19
CA LYS A 363 73.11 -18.79 -37.74
C LYS A 363 73.24 -17.33 -38.16
N GLY A 364 72.19 -16.75 -38.76
CA GLY A 364 72.14 -15.32 -39.10
C GLY A 364 72.24 -14.40 -37.87
N ARG A 365 71.60 -14.78 -36.76
CA ARG A 365 71.72 -14.07 -35.47
C ARG A 365 73.15 -14.12 -34.93
N GLU A 366 73.77 -15.31 -34.94
CA GLU A 366 75.17 -15.51 -34.50
C GLU A 366 76.17 -14.74 -35.36
N GLN A 367 75.88 -14.58 -36.66
CA GLN A 367 76.68 -13.81 -37.61
C GLN A 367 76.44 -12.29 -37.53
N GLY A 368 75.52 -11.84 -36.67
CA GLY A 368 75.31 -10.43 -36.40
C GLY A 368 74.32 -9.71 -37.31
N ILE A 369 73.60 -10.42 -38.20
CA ILE A 369 72.63 -9.84 -39.14
C ILE A 369 71.49 -9.16 -38.37
N GLU A 370 71.28 -7.87 -38.62
CA GLU A 370 70.32 -7.03 -37.90
C GLU A 370 68.87 -7.53 -38.05
N SER A 371 68.46 -7.84 -39.29
CA SER A 371 67.15 -8.40 -39.63
C SER A 371 66.88 -9.76 -38.96
N ALA A 372 67.91 -10.59 -38.74
CA ALA A 372 67.77 -11.88 -38.06
C ALA A 372 67.64 -11.74 -36.53
N LYS A 373 68.26 -10.70 -35.94
CA LYS A 373 68.16 -10.38 -34.51
C LYS A 373 66.78 -9.85 -34.12
N MET A 374 66.07 -9.20 -35.05
CA MET A 374 64.71 -8.71 -34.84
C MET A 374 63.69 -9.82 -34.70
N ILE A 375 63.91 -10.98 -35.33
CA ILE A 375 63.01 -12.14 -35.17
C ILE A 375 63.22 -12.66 -33.75
N GLU A 376 62.15 -12.96 -33.02
CA GLU A 376 62.22 -13.59 -31.69
C GLU A 376 61.81 -15.06 -31.78
N SER A 377 60.64 -15.33 -32.36
CA SER A 377 60.13 -16.68 -32.58
C SER A 377 59.32 -16.80 -33.88
N ILE A 378 59.20 -18.03 -34.38
CA ILE A 378 58.38 -18.37 -35.54
C ILE A 378 57.28 -19.32 -35.07
N SER A 379 56.05 -19.11 -35.52
CA SER A 379 54.90 -19.99 -35.27
C SER A 379 54.43 -20.64 -36.57
N PRO A 380 55.04 -21.78 -36.97
CA PRO A 380 54.77 -22.45 -38.25
C PRO A 380 53.30 -22.81 -38.48
N SER A 381 52.62 -23.28 -37.43
CA SER A 381 51.21 -23.72 -37.49
C SER A 381 50.24 -22.58 -37.78
N GLN A 382 50.61 -21.35 -37.45
CA GLN A 382 49.78 -20.15 -37.66
C GLN A 382 50.26 -19.30 -38.85
N GLY A 383 51.43 -19.60 -39.43
CA GLY A 383 52.05 -18.80 -40.48
C GLY A 383 52.45 -17.41 -39.99
N LYS A 384 52.90 -17.29 -38.74
CA LYS A 384 53.25 -16.01 -38.11
C LYS A 384 54.68 -15.98 -37.62
N ILE A 385 55.26 -14.80 -37.59
CA ILE A 385 56.55 -14.50 -36.96
C ILE A 385 56.34 -13.44 -35.87
N LEU A 386 57.09 -13.55 -34.78
CA LEU A 386 57.15 -12.54 -33.73
C LEU A 386 58.45 -11.76 -33.89
N LEU A 387 58.35 -10.46 -34.06
CA LEU A 387 59.49 -9.56 -34.15
C LEU A 387 59.58 -8.69 -32.90
N LYS A 388 60.77 -8.55 -32.34
CA LYS A 388 61.04 -7.58 -31.28
C LYS A 388 61.46 -6.25 -31.89
N LEU A 389 60.55 -5.28 -31.88
CA LEU A 389 60.73 -3.95 -32.46
C LEU A 389 60.66 -2.90 -31.35
N ASN A 390 61.79 -2.25 -31.03
CA ASN A 390 61.89 -1.27 -29.93
C ASN A 390 61.31 -1.79 -28.61
N ASP A 391 61.75 -2.99 -28.20
CA ASP A 391 61.32 -3.69 -26.98
C ASP A 391 59.84 -4.12 -26.92
N GLU A 392 59.12 -4.05 -28.04
CA GLU A 392 57.74 -4.56 -28.19
C GLU A 392 57.69 -5.77 -29.11
N ASP A 393 56.86 -6.75 -28.77
CA ASP A 393 56.73 -8.00 -29.51
C ASP A 393 55.59 -7.91 -30.54
N VAL A 394 55.95 -7.69 -31.80
CA VAL A 394 55.03 -7.46 -32.91
C VAL A 394 54.86 -8.72 -33.75
N SER A 395 53.64 -9.26 -33.80
CA SER A 395 53.32 -10.45 -34.60
C SER A 395 52.93 -10.09 -36.04
N LEU A 396 53.61 -10.71 -37.02
CA LEU A 396 53.36 -10.52 -38.44
C LEU A 396 52.95 -11.84 -39.12
N ASP A 397 52.03 -11.76 -40.07
CA ASP A 397 51.66 -12.86 -40.95
C ASP A 397 52.58 -12.88 -42.17
N ILE A 398 53.28 -14.00 -42.38
CA ILE A 398 54.28 -14.13 -43.44
C ILE A 398 53.67 -14.12 -44.85
N ARG A 399 52.37 -14.39 -44.95
CA ARG A 399 51.63 -14.45 -46.22
C ARG A 399 51.19 -13.07 -46.69
N MET A 400 51.43 -12.05 -45.88
CA MET A 400 50.98 -10.67 -46.09
C MET A 400 52.19 -9.79 -46.32
N SER A 401 52.04 -8.74 -47.14
CA SER A 401 53.08 -7.71 -47.26
C SER A 401 53.25 -6.95 -45.93
N PRO A 402 54.38 -6.24 -45.71
CA PRO A 402 54.49 -5.37 -44.54
C PRO A 402 53.38 -4.31 -44.50
N GLN A 403 52.96 -3.78 -45.65
CA GLN A 403 51.83 -2.83 -45.75
C GLN A 403 50.53 -3.47 -45.29
N ASP A 404 50.25 -4.70 -45.71
CA ASP A 404 49.01 -5.40 -45.34
C ASP A 404 49.01 -5.78 -43.85
N ASN A 405 50.17 -6.14 -43.29
CA ASN A 405 50.31 -6.39 -41.85
C ASN A 405 50.06 -5.10 -41.05
N ALA A 406 50.64 -3.97 -41.46
CA ALA A 406 50.37 -2.67 -40.85
C ALA A 406 48.89 -2.30 -40.96
N ALA A 407 48.30 -2.42 -42.16
CA ALA A 407 46.89 -2.14 -42.40
C ALA A 407 45.97 -3.00 -41.52
N ARG A 408 46.29 -4.28 -41.33
CA ARG A 408 45.57 -5.20 -40.44
C ARG A 408 45.67 -4.76 -38.98
N ALA A 409 46.83 -4.31 -38.53
CA ALA A 409 47.02 -3.77 -37.18
C ALA A 409 46.16 -2.51 -36.97
N TYR A 410 46.17 -1.56 -37.91
CA TYR A 410 45.29 -0.39 -37.87
C TYR A 410 43.80 -0.73 -37.95
N GLU A 411 43.42 -1.75 -38.74
CA GLU A 411 42.03 -2.21 -38.81
C GLU A 411 41.59 -2.83 -37.48
N GLN A 412 42.46 -3.60 -36.81
CA GLN A 412 42.19 -4.15 -35.49
C GLN A 412 42.09 -3.05 -34.43
N ALA A 413 42.96 -2.03 -34.48
CA ALA A 413 42.85 -0.84 -33.64
C ALA A 413 41.50 -0.14 -33.84
N LYS A 414 41.13 0.18 -35.10
CA LYS A 414 39.82 0.79 -35.42
C LYS A 414 38.63 -0.05 -34.96
N LYS A 415 38.70 -1.38 -35.08
CA LYS A 415 37.67 -2.30 -34.58
C LYS A 415 37.56 -2.25 -33.05
N ALA A 416 38.69 -2.22 -32.34
CA ALA A 416 38.71 -2.07 -30.89
C ALA A 416 38.13 -0.71 -30.47
N GLU A 417 38.51 0.39 -31.12
CA GLU A 417 37.96 1.74 -30.86
C GLU A 417 36.46 1.84 -31.12
N SER A 418 35.98 1.19 -32.19
CA SER A 418 34.55 1.14 -32.47
C SER A 418 33.79 0.39 -31.37
N LYS A 419 34.39 -0.65 -30.78
CA LYS A 419 33.82 -1.37 -29.62
C LYS A 419 33.86 -0.52 -28.36
N VAL A 420 34.96 0.21 -28.10
CA VAL A 420 35.06 1.19 -26.99
C VAL A 420 33.94 2.21 -27.08
N ARG A 421 33.69 2.78 -28.27
CA ARG A 421 32.59 3.73 -28.49
C ARG A 421 31.22 3.11 -28.22
N GLY A 422 31.04 1.83 -28.56
CA GLY A 422 29.83 1.07 -28.24
C GLY A 422 29.67 0.85 -26.74
N ALA A 423 30.75 0.49 -26.04
CA ALA A 423 30.78 0.29 -24.59
C ALA A 423 30.45 1.58 -23.83
N LYS A 424 31.07 2.71 -24.21
CA LYS A 424 30.78 4.04 -23.62
C LYS A 424 29.28 4.39 -23.66
N LYS A 425 28.62 4.14 -24.79
CA LYS A 425 27.17 4.37 -24.92
C LYS A 425 26.32 3.44 -24.04
N GLN A 426 26.79 2.24 -23.72
CA GLN A 426 26.07 1.32 -22.83
C GLN A 426 26.27 1.69 -21.35
N ILE A 427 27.47 2.12 -20.99
CA ILE A 427 27.79 2.67 -19.67
C ILE A 427 26.90 3.89 -19.41
N GLU A 428 26.89 4.86 -20.33
CA GLU A 428 26.07 6.09 -20.22
C GLU A 428 24.58 5.79 -20.01
N LYS A 429 24.03 4.81 -20.75
CA LYS A 429 22.64 4.34 -20.55
C LYS A 429 22.40 3.67 -19.20
N THR A 430 23.39 3.00 -18.65
CA THR A 430 23.29 2.31 -17.36
C THR A 430 23.43 3.32 -16.22
N GLU A 431 24.31 4.30 -16.37
CA GLU A 431 24.42 5.46 -15.46
C GLU A 431 23.15 6.30 -15.46
N GLU A 432 22.54 6.55 -16.62
CA GLU A 432 21.25 7.26 -16.70
C GLU A 432 20.15 6.51 -15.94
N LYS A 433 20.11 5.17 -16.05
CA LYS A 433 19.19 4.35 -15.24
C LYS A 433 19.49 4.44 -13.75
N LEU A 434 20.75 4.49 -13.36
CA LEU A 434 21.16 4.64 -11.96
C LEU A 434 20.74 6.02 -11.43
N ARG A 435 20.97 7.10 -12.19
CA ARG A 435 20.53 8.45 -11.83
C ARG A 435 19.02 8.52 -11.71
N ASN A 436 18.27 8.00 -12.68
CA ASN A 436 16.81 7.97 -12.60
C ASN A 436 16.30 7.15 -11.39
N LEU A 437 17.00 6.07 -11.03
CA LEU A 437 16.67 5.29 -9.83
C LEU A 437 16.90 6.10 -8.56
N GLU A 438 18.03 6.81 -8.47
CA GLU A 438 18.38 7.68 -7.34
C GLU A 438 17.46 8.91 -7.23
N GLU A 439 17.13 9.57 -8.35
CA GLU A 439 16.18 10.69 -8.40
C GLU A 439 14.75 10.24 -8.10
N SER A 440 14.37 9.01 -8.45
CA SER A 440 13.07 8.46 -8.08
C SER A 440 12.95 8.07 -6.60
N PHE A 441 14.09 7.97 -5.90
CA PHE A 441 14.16 7.71 -4.48
C PHE A 441 14.40 9.04 -3.75
N GLU A 442 13.38 9.89 -3.73
CA GLU A 442 13.35 11.01 -2.78
C GLU A 442 13.00 10.44 -1.40
N PRO A 443 13.83 10.63 -0.37
CA PRO A 443 13.37 10.40 1.00
C PRO A 443 12.28 11.43 1.28
N GLU A 444 11.01 11.00 1.18
CA GLU A 444 9.92 11.80 1.70
C GLU A 444 10.17 12.06 3.20
N PRO A 445 9.86 13.26 3.71
CA PRO A 445 10.04 13.57 5.12
C PRO A 445 9.31 12.54 5.98
N GLU A 446 9.93 12.23 7.13
CA GLU A 446 9.43 11.31 8.14
C GLU A 446 7.99 11.65 8.56
N GLU A 447 7.25 10.58 8.86
CA GLU A 447 5.84 10.54 9.27
C GLU A 447 4.78 10.91 8.23
N LYS A 448 4.61 10.04 7.22
CA LYS A 448 3.29 9.90 6.60
C LYS A 448 2.37 9.08 7.50
N ARG A 449 1.84 9.72 8.55
CA ARG A 449 0.75 9.15 9.36
C ARG A 449 -0.39 8.74 8.42
N PRO A 450 -0.82 7.47 8.40
CA PRO A 450 -1.99 7.08 7.62
C PRO A 450 -3.22 7.85 8.12
N VAL A 451 -3.96 8.45 7.19
CA VAL A 451 -5.10 9.31 7.54
C VAL A 451 -6.26 8.44 8.01
N LYS A 452 -6.70 8.63 9.25
CA LYS A 452 -7.87 7.98 9.85
C LYS A 452 -9.11 8.27 8.99
N VAL A 453 -9.86 7.25 8.60
CA VAL A 453 -11.14 7.46 7.93
C VAL A 453 -12.15 7.90 8.97
N ARG A 454 -12.35 9.21 9.02
CA ARG A 454 -13.44 9.85 9.74
C ARG A 454 -14.78 9.15 9.48
N GLU A 455 -15.50 8.85 10.56
CA GLU A 455 -16.89 8.46 10.45
C GLU A 455 -17.74 9.63 9.96
N ARG A 456 -18.54 9.40 8.91
CA ARG A 456 -19.39 10.45 8.36
C ARG A 456 -20.55 10.71 9.30
N LYS A 457 -20.65 11.95 9.78
CA LYS A 457 -21.79 12.42 10.55
C LYS A 457 -23.07 12.29 9.73
N TRP A 458 -24.18 12.02 10.40
CA TRP A 458 -25.45 11.70 9.74
C TRP A 458 -25.92 12.77 8.74
N PHE A 459 -25.55 14.04 8.95
CA PHE A 459 -25.94 15.16 8.09
C PHE A 459 -25.11 15.25 6.81
N GLU A 460 -23.93 14.62 6.74
CA GLU A 460 -23.04 14.66 5.57
C GLU A 460 -23.61 13.90 4.36
N LYS A 461 -24.66 13.09 4.57
CA LYS A 461 -25.46 12.52 3.47
C LYS A 461 -26.27 13.58 2.71
N PHE A 462 -26.44 14.76 3.29
CA PHE A 462 -27.06 15.94 2.68
C PHE A 462 -25.99 16.95 2.25
N ARG A 463 -26.41 18.03 1.60
CA ARG A 463 -25.63 19.27 1.56
C ARG A 463 -25.86 19.99 2.88
N TRP A 464 -24.85 20.64 3.41
CA TRP A 464 -24.98 21.27 4.72
C TRP A 464 -24.02 22.46 4.88
N PHE A 465 -24.39 23.37 5.77
CA PHE A 465 -23.50 24.37 6.34
C PHE A 465 -24.01 24.78 7.74
N ARG A 466 -23.17 25.45 8.52
CA ARG A 466 -23.59 26.18 9.72
C ARG A 466 -23.77 27.65 9.38
N SER A 467 -24.91 28.24 9.75
CA SER A 467 -25.17 29.66 9.53
C SER A 467 -24.21 30.53 10.35
N SER A 468 -24.13 31.83 10.08
CA SER A 468 -23.34 32.75 10.93
C SER A 468 -23.77 32.72 12.40
N GLU A 469 -25.01 32.32 12.70
CA GLU A 469 -25.55 32.23 14.05
C GLU A 469 -25.45 30.80 14.63
N GLY A 470 -24.78 29.88 13.94
CA GLY A 470 -24.50 28.52 14.41
C GLY A 470 -25.57 27.49 14.10
N TYR A 471 -26.69 27.86 13.45
CA TYR A 471 -27.75 26.92 13.09
C TYR A 471 -27.27 25.95 12.00
N LEU A 472 -27.58 24.67 12.16
CA LEU A 472 -27.32 23.66 11.12
C LEU A 472 -28.37 23.79 10.01
N VAL A 473 -27.93 24.06 8.79
CA VAL A 473 -28.78 24.16 7.61
C VAL A 473 -28.47 23.00 6.67
N LEU A 474 -29.51 22.29 6.24
CA LEU A 474 -29.41 21.07 5.43
C LEU A 474 -30.14 21.24 4.10
N GLY A 475 -29.64 20.65 3.02
CA GLY A 475 -30.30 20.58 1.72
C GLY A 475 -30.16 19.21 1.08
N GLY A 476 -31.24 18.66 0.51
CA GLY A 476 -31.12 17.40 -0.22
C GLY A 476 -30.23 17.51 -1.46
N ARG A 477 -29.61 16.39 -1.85
CA ARG A 477 -28.71 16.30 -3.02
C ARG A 477 -29.47 15.93 -4.28
N ASP A 478 -30.58 15.21 -4.12
CA ASP A 478 -31.47 14.67 -5.13
C ASP A 478 -32.90 14.56 -4.57
N SER A 479 -33.85 14.12 -5.38
CA SER A 479 -35.26 13.97 -4.98
C SER A 479 -35.46 13.01 -3.80
N ARG A 480 -34.67 11.93 -3.72
CA ARG A 480 -34.79 10.91 -2.67
C ARG A 480 -34.28 11.41 -1.32
N THR A 481 -33.17 12.14 -1.33
CA THR A 481 -32.60 12.78 -0.14
C THR A 481 -33.42 13.98 0.30
N ASN A 482 -34.00 14.76 -0.62
CA ASN A 482 -34.99 15.80 -0.32
C ASN A 482 -36.17 15.22 0.47
N GLU A 483 -36.81 14.17 -0.05
CA GLU A 483 -37.94 13.52 0.61
C GLU A 483 -37.55 12.94 1.98
N ARG A 484 -36.36 12.32 2.09
CA ARG A 484 -35.85 11.79 3.36
C ARG A 484 -35.60 12.89 4.38
N LEU A 485 -35.01 14.01 3.96
CA LEU A 485 -34.74 15.16 4.83
C LEU A 485 -36.06 15.70 5.39
N ALA A 486 -37.03 15.98 4.52
CA ALA A 486 -38.28 16.58 4.94
C ALA A 486 -39.20 15.61 5.72
N LYS A 487 -39.24 14.32 5.39
CA LYS A 487 -40.12 13.36 6.10
C LYS A 487 -39.54 12.77 7.38
N ARG A 488 -38.21 12.63 7.49
CA ARG A 488 -37.56 11.91 8.60
C ARG A 488 -36.68 12.77 9.50
N HIS A 489 -36.27 13.94 9.03
CA HIS A 489 -35.28 14.76 9.73
C HIS A 489 -35.74 16.22 9.95
N MET A 490 -36.94 16.58 9.52
CA MET A 490 -37.58 17.86 9.83
C MET A 490 -38.47 17.71 11.06
N ASN A 491 -38.20 18.51 12.08
CA ASN A 491 -38.95 18.60 13.33
C ASN A 491 -39.99 19.73 13.23
N PRO A 492 -41.03 19.74 14.09
CA PRO A 492 -42.06 20.80 14.07
C PRO A 492 -41.54 22.23 14.24
N ASN A 493 -40.43 22.42 14.97
CA ASN A 493 -39.85 23.74 15.23
C ASN A 493 -38.88 24.22 14.14
N ASP A 494 -38.50 23.35 13.20
CA ASP A 494 -37.56 23.70 12.14
C ASP A 494 -38.16 24.70 11.15
N VAL A 495 -37.36 25.23 10.22
CA VAL A 495 -37.86 26.07 9.12
C VAL A 495 -37.60 25.39 7.78
N PHE A 496 -38.62 25.31 6.93
CA PHE A 496 -38.51 24.77 5.57
C PHE A 496 -38.34 25.89 4.54
N LEU A 497 -37.38 25.75 3.64
CA LEU A 497 -37.07 26.69 2.58
C LEU A 497 -36.97 25.99 1.22
N HIS A 498 -37.37 26.72 0.18
CA HIS A 498 -37.22 26.29 -1.20
C HIS A 498 -37.05 27.49 -2.13
N ALA A 499 -36.15 27.41 -3.10
CA ALA A 499 -36.04 28.43 -4.14
C ALA A 499 -37.24 28.37 -5.09
N SER A 500 -37.66 29.50 -5.66
CA SER A 500 -38.72 29.53 -6.68
C SER A 500 -38.28 28.91 -8.02
N LEU A 501 -37.03 28.49 -8.13
CA LEU A 501 -36.42 27.88 -9.31
C LEU A 501 -36.47 26.35 -9.26
N HIS A 502 -36.56 25.74 -10.45
CA HIS A 502 -36.53 24.29 -10.56
C HIS A 502 -35.19 23.69 -10.11
N GLY A 503 -35.25 22.46 -9.59
CA GLY A 503 -34.08 21.72 -9.16
C GLY A 503 -33.42 22.25 -7.88
N ALA A 504 -34.08 23.15 -7.16
CA ALA A 504 -33.66 23.58 -5.84
C ALA A 504 -33.75 22.42 -4.83
N PRO A 505 -32.84 22.37 -3.85
CA PRO A 505 -32.95 21.43 -2.75
C PRO A 505 -34.12 21.81 -1.83
N TYR A 506 -34.70 20.82 -1.17
CA TYR A 506 -35.47 21.05 0.04
C TYR A 506 -34.47 21.45 1.11
N THR A 507 -34.54 22.70 1.55
CA THR A 507 -33.63 23.26 2.54
C THR A 507 -34.32 23.31 3.89
N VAL A 508 -33.69 22.82 4.96
CA VAL A 508 -34.24 22.81 6.31
C VAL A 508 -33.23 23.45 7.26
N ILE A 509 -33.66 24.44 8.02
CA ILE A 509 -32.90 24.99 9.15
C ILE A 509 -33.29 24.19 10.39
N LYS A 510 -32.31 23.57 11.05
CA LYS A 510 -32.53 22.86 12.31
C LYS A 510 -32.59 23.86 13.46
N VAL A 511 -33.73 23.93 14.14
CA VAL A 511 -34.00 24.91 15.20
C VAL A 511 -34.14 24.18 16.55
N PRO A 512 -33.09 24.15 17.38
CA PRO A 512 -33.16 23.46 18.68
C PRO A 512 -33.96 24.26 19.71
N ASP A 513 -33.71 25.57 19.80
CA ASP A 513 -34.24 26.44 20.84
C ASP A 513 -34.92 27.67 20.24
N ASP A 514 -34.17 28.73 19.96
CA ASP A 514 -34.68 30.02 19.48
C ASP A 514 -34.87 30.06 17.95
N PRO A 515 -35.85 30.82 17.44
CA PRO A 515 -36.05 30.95 16.00
C PRO A 515 -34.89 31.69 15.32
N PRO A 516 -34.53 31.33 14.08
CA PRO A 516 -33.44 31.96 13.34
C PRO A 516 -33.77 33.42 13.00
N SER A 517 -32.76 34.30 12.99
CA SER A 517 -32.96 35.68 12.56
C SER A 517 -33.11 35.79 11.03
N GLU A 518 -33.44 37.00 10.55
CA GLU A 518 -33.47 37.29 9.12
C GLU A 518 -32.14 36.98 8.42
N LYS A 519 -31.01 37.06 9.16
CA LYS A 519 -29.69 36.73 8.63
C LYS A 519 -29.59 35.23 8.28
N THR A 520 -29.89 34.34 9.22
CA THR A 520 -29.88 32.89 8.95
C THR A 520 -30.91 32.49 7.90
N LEU A 521 -32.10 33.11 7.88
CA LEU A 521 -33.10 32.87 6.84
C LEU A 521 -32.60 33.25 5.45
N ARG A 522 -31.92 34.40 5.33
CA ARG A 522 -31.33 34.87 4.06
C ARG A 522 -30.17 33.99 3.61
N GLU A 523 -29.34 33.52 4.53
CA GLU A 523 -28.28 32.55 4.28
C GLU A 523 -28.87 31.22 3.76
N ALA A 524 -29.87 30.67 4.43
CA ALA A 524 -30.52 29.44 3.97
C ALA A 524 -31.22 29.61 2.61
N ALA A 525 -31.79 30.80 2.33
CA ALA A 525 -32.32 31.14 1.02
C ALA A 525 -31.22 31.18 -0.05
N GLN A 526 -30.07 31.80 0.25
CA GLN A 526 -28.92 31.85 -0.66
C GLN A 526 -28.42 30.46 -0.99
N PHE A 527 -28.29 29.61 0.02
CA PHE A 527 -27.97 28.21 -0.17
C PHE A 527 -28.98 27.49 -1.09
N SER A 528 -30.29 27.63 -0.85
CA SER A 528 -31.32 26.98 -1.67
C SER A 528 -31.27 27.46 -3.14
N VAL A 529 -31.10 28.76 -3.36
CA VAL A 529 -31.01 29.37 -4.69
C VAL A 529 -29.73 28.93 -5.42
N THR A 530 -28.57 28.98 -4.74
CA THR A 530 -27.27 28.59 -5.30
C THR A 530 -27.25 27.13 -5.75
N PHE A 531 -27.90 26.24 -5.00
CA PHE A 531 -27.94 24.81 -5.32
C PHE A 531 -29.06 24.40 -6.29
N SER A 532 -29.78 25.36 -6.86
CA SER A 532 -30.84 25.15 -7.85
C SER A 532 -30.29 25.12 -9.29
N ARG A 533 -31.18 25.12 -10.29
CA ARG A 533 -30.78 25.30 -11.69
C ARG A 533 -30.12 26.66 -11.98
N ALA A 534 -30.29 27.65 -11.10
CA ALA A 534 -29.65 28.97 -11.24
C ALA A 534 -28.16 28.87 -11.56
N TRP A 535 -27.46 27.96 -10.88
CA TRP A 535 -26.03 27.74 -11.06
C TRP A 535 -25.66 27.33 -12.48
N ARG A 536 -26.34 26.31 -13.01
CA ARG A 536 -26.06 25.78 -14.37
C ARG A 536 -26.47 26.73 -15.48
N GLU A 537 -27.49 27.53 -15.22
CA GLU A 537 -28.03 28.50 -16.18
C GLU A 537 -27.29 29.84 -16.11
N GLY A 538 -26.31 30.00 -15.20
CA GLY A 538 -25.55 31.24 -15.04
C GLY A 538 -26.41 32.41 -14.51
N ILE A 539 -27.54 32.12 -13.88
CA ILE A 539 -28.41 33.11 -13.26
C ILE A 539 -27.68 33.64 -12.02
N LEU A 540 -27.61 34.97 -11.86
CA LEU A 540 -26.84 35.59 -10.77
C LEU A 540 -27.67 35.86 -9.52
N THR A 541 -29.00 35.96 -9.64
CA THR A 541 -29.90 36.17 -8.49
C THR A 541 -31.17 35.35 -8.64
N GLY A 542 -31.75 34.94 -7.51
CA GLY A 542 -33.00 34.20 -7.47
C GLY A 542 -33.84 34.52 -6.25
N ASP A 543 -35.08 34.08 -6.26
CA ASP A 543 -36.00 34.24 -5.15
C ASP A 543 -36.19 32.90 -4.43
N ALA A 544 -36.34 32.94 -3.12
CA ALA A 544 -36.73 31.81 -2.30
C ALA A 544 -37.92 32.15 -1.42
N TYR A 545 -38.52 31.13 -0.82
CA TYR A 545 -39.50 31.32 0.24
C TYR A 545 -39.24 30.35 1.37
N TRP A 546 -39.71 30.73 2.56
CA TRP A 546 -39.73 29.87 3.73
C TRP A 546 -41.16 29.74 4.29
N VAL A 547 -41.41 28.61 4.94
CA VAL A 547 -42.68 28.25 5.60
C VAL A 547 -42.40 27.37 6.82
N ASP A 548 -43.38 27.30 7.71
CA ASP A 548 -43.33 26.38 8.84
C ASP A 548 -43.54 24.92 8.38
N PRO A 549 -42.97 23.92 9.07
CA PRO A 549 -43.07 22.50 8.70
C PRO A 549 -44.50 21.99 8.52
N GLU A 550 -45.45 22.51 9.31
CA GLU A 550 -46.88 22.15 9.24
C GLU A 550 -47.53 22.56 7.91
N GLN A 551 -46.96 23.54 7.21
CA GLN A 551 -47.45 24.01 5.91
C GLN A 551 -47.02 23.08 4.76
N VAL A 552 -46.13 22.13 5.01
CA VAL A 552 -45.49 21.28 3.99
C VAL A 552 -46.19 19.92 3.92
N SER A 553 -46.76 19.58 2.77
CA SER A 553 -47.44 18.29 2.56
C SER A 553 -46.95 17.55 1.34
N PHE A 554 -46.70 16.25 1.54
CA PHE A 554 -46.28 15.31 0.50
C PHE A 554 -47.45 14.53 -0.12
N SER A 555 -48.68 14.85 0.27
CA SER A 555 -49.89 14.23 -0.28
C SER A 555 -50.55 15.18 -1.29
N PRO A 556 -51.00 14.68 -2.45
CA PRO A 556 -51.79 15.49 -3.37
C PRO A 556 -53.11 15.93 -2.72
N PRO A 557 -53.67 17.07 -3.12
CA PRO A 557 -55.07 17.38 -2.87
C PRO A 557 -55.99 16.29 -3.43
N SER A 558 -57.19 16.17 -2.87
CA SER A 558 -58.15 15.15 -3.30
C SER A 558 -58.46 15.27 -4.80
N GLY A 559 -58.10 14.24 -5.58
CA GLY A 559 -58.36 14.16 -7.02
C GLY A 559 -57.23 14.63 -7.94
N GLU A 560 -56.09 15.07 -7.40
CA GLU A 560 -54.92 15.51 -8.18
C GLU A 560 -53.75 14.53 -8.11
N TYR A 561 -52.84 14.61 -9.08
CA TYR A 561 -51.58 13.86 -9.09
C TYR A 561 -50.41 14.76 -8.73
N LEU A 562 -49.64 14.37 -7.71
CA LEU A 562 -48.41 15.07 -7.32
C LEU A 562 -47.20 14.33 -7.92
N PRO A 563 -46.40 14.96 -8.81
CA PRO A 563 -45.21 14.35 -9.36
C PRO A 563 -44.19 13.97 -8.28
N SER A 564 -43.42 12.91 -8.52
CA SER A 564 -42.35 12.47 -7.61
C SER A 564 -41.35 13.61 -7.35
N GLY A 565 -41.20 14.02 -6.09
CA GLY A 565 -40.32 15.13 -5.67
C GLY A 565 -40.97 16.52 -5.70
N ALA A 566 -42.28 16.62 -5.97
CA ALA A 566 -43.05 17.83 -5.72
C ALA A 566 -43.65 17.82 -4.31
N VAL A 567 -43.90 19.00 -3.76
CA VAL A 567 -44.47 19.20 -2.42
C VAL A 567 -45.55 20.28 -2.48
N MET A 568 -46.64 20.08 -1.76
CA MET A 568 -47.71 21.06 -1.62
C MET A 568 -47.42 21.94 -0.41
N ILE A 569 -47.53 23.25 -0.61
CA ILE A 569 -47.35 24.25 0.45
C ILE A 569 -48.70 24.92 0.70
N TYR A 570 -49.21 24.80 1.92
CA TYR A 570 -50.47 25.38 2.36
C TYR A 570 -50.24 26.69 3.12
N GLY A 571 -51.15 27.65 2.99
CA GLY A 571 -51.03 28.95 3.65
C GLY A 571 -50.09 29.93 2.94
N ASN A 572 -49.66 30.96 3.66
CA ASN A 572 -48.84 32.05 3.11
C ASN A 572 -47.36 31.65 3.04
N LYS A 573 -46.68 32.07 1.97
CA LYS A 573 -45.24 31.90 1.79
C LYS A 573 -44.52 33.19 2.15
N ASN A 574 -43.44 33.08 2.93
CA ASN A 574 -42.58 34.22 3.27
C ASN A 574 -41.46 34.32 2.24
N PHE A 575 -41.55 35.28 1.32
CA PHE A 575 -40.60 35.41 0.21
C PHE A 575 -39.35 36.21 0.60
N ILE A 576 -38.18 35.69 0.21
CA ILE A 576 -36.89 36.37 0.26
C ILE A 576 -36.45 36.56 -1.18
N ARG A 577 -36.38 37.82 -1.62
CA ARG A 577 -36.15 38.19 -3.02
C ARG A 577 -34.72 38.64 -3.27
N ASN A 578 -34.29 38.52 -4.52
CA ASN A 578 -33.02 39.03 -5.02
C ASN A 578 -31.82 38.48 -4.22
N VAL A 579 -31.79 37.16 -4.07
CA VAL A 579 -30.75 36.43 -3.35
C VAL A 579 -29.65 36.04 -4.33
N ALA A 580 -28.39 36.35 -4.01
CA ALA A 580 -27.26 36.11 -4.89
C ALA A 580 -26.98 34.61 -5.09
N VAL A 581 -26.57 34.23 -6.30
CA VAL A 581 -26.16 32.87 -6.67
C VAL A 581 -24.63 32.80 -6.58
N GLU A 582 -24.15 32.54 -5.38
CA GLU A 582 -22.74 32.35 -5.07
C GLU A 582 -22.62 31.43 -3.84
N LEU A 583 -21.45 30.84 -3.64
CA LEU A 583 -21.09 30.14 -2.42
C LEU A 583 -19.65 30.46 -2.01
N ALA A 584 -19.30 30.09 -0.79
CA ALA A 584 -17.92 29.86 -0.39
C ALA A 584 -17.74 28.39 0.02
N VAL A 585 -16.52 27.90 -0.15
CA VAL A 585 -16.06 26.60 0.34
C VAL A 585 -14.98 26.86 1.37
N GLY A 586 -15.21 26.44 2.60
CA GLY A 586 -14.26 26.56 3.70
C GLY A 586 -13.97 25.21 4.34
N LEU A 587 -12.97 25.20 5.23
CA LEU A 587 -12.59 24.04 6.02
C LEU A 587 -12.99 24.27 7.48
N ILE A 588 -13.59 23.26 8.10
CA ILE A 588 -13.93 23.27 9.53
C ILE A 588 -13.24 22.11 10.22
N ALA A 589 -12.54 22.40 11.32
CA ALA A 589 -11.97 21.38 12.20
C ALA A 589 -13.06 20.80 13.11
N ASP A 590 -12.99 19.50 13.34
CA ASP A 590 -13.95 18.72 14.12
C ASP A 590 -13.16 17.62 14.85
N ASP A 591 -13.77 16.97 15.85
CA ASP A 591 -13.07 15.97 16.68
C ASP A 591 -12.49 14.80 15.86
N ASP A 592 -13.10 14.52 14.69
CA ASP A 592 -12.72 13.44 13.76
C ASP A 592 -11.88 13.92 12.55
N GLY A 593 -11.45 15.19 12.50
CA GLY A 593 -10.62 15.77 11.44
C GLY A 593 -11.27 16.91 10.65
N ILE A 594 -10.69 17.30 9.50
CA ILE A 594 -11.15 18.45 8.70
C ILE A 594 -12.28 18.10 7.74
N LEU A 595 -13.32 18.94 7.72
CA LEU A 595 -14.46 18.87 6.81
C LEU A 595 -14.49 20.02 5.81
N PRO A 596 -14.77 19.76 4.51
CA PRO A 596 -15.19 20.81 3.62
C PRO A 596 -16.65 21.20 3.91
N MET A 597 -16.89 22.49 4.11
CA MET A 597 -18.22 23.07 4.24
C MET A 597 -18.47 24.01 3.06
N SER A 598 -19.65 23.92 2.44
CA SER A 598 -20.08 24.84 1.38
C SER A 598 -21.34 25.56 1.78
N GLY A 599 -21.34 26.88 1.73
CA GLY A 599 -22.51 27.67 2.11
C GLY A 599 -22.49 29.07 1.53
N PRO A 600 -23.47 29.90 1.92
CA PRO A 600 -23.45 31.35 1.70
C PRO A 600 -22.10 31.95 2.16
N PRO A 601 -21.50 32.89 1.40
CA PRO A 601 -20.22 33.49 1.80
C PRO A 601 -20.22 34.02 3.23
N SER A 602 -21.27 34.75 3.65
CA SER A 602 -21.35 35.31 5.01
C SER A 602 -21.26 34.25 6.11
N ALA A 603 -21.87 33.08 5.89
CA ALA A 603 -21.87 31.99 6.85
C ALA A 603 -20.49 31.32 6.92
N VAL A 604 -19.91 31.00 5.76
CA VAL A 604 -18.60 30.32 5.68
C VAL A 604 -17.49 31.23 6.20
N GLU A 605 -17.50 32.51 5.85
CA GLU A 605 -16.56 33.52 6.37
C GLU A 605 -16.63 33.65 7.90
N THR A 606 -17.77 33.35 8.51
CA THR A 606 -17.93 33.38 9.98
C THR A 606 -17.44 32.09 10.64
N GLN A 607 -17.57 30.95 9.95
CA GLN A 607 -17.37 29.62 10.53
C GLN A 607 -16.02 28.99 10.17
N CYS A 608 -15.31 29.53 9.19
CA CYS A 608 -14.05 28.99 8.67
C CYS A 608 -12.99 30.08 8.58
N ASP A 609 -11.80 29.82 9.12
CA ASP A 609 -10.66 30.72 9.01
C ASP A 609 -10.12 30.81 7.57
N TYR A 610 -10.26 29.71 6.82
CA TYR A 610 -9.78 29.58 5.44
C TYR A 610 -10.94 29.20 4.51
N PHE A 611 -11.12 29.97 3.44
CA PHE A 611 -12.21 29.78 2.51
C PHE A 611 -11.91 30.31 1.10
N VAL A 612 -12.66 29.80 0.13
CA VAL A 612 -12.60 30.21 -1.28
C VAL A 612 -14.01 30.49 -1.78
N ARG A 613 -14.22 31.69 -2.34
CA ARG A 613 -15.51 32.07 -2.93
C ARG A 613 -15.63 31.56 -4.37
N VAL A 614 -16.83 31.12 -4.72
CA VAL A 614 -17.14 30.47 -5.99
C VAL A 614 -18.47 30.97 -6.52
N ALA A 615 -18.53 31.24 -7.82
CA ALA A 615 -19.73 31.65 -8.53
C ALA A 615 -19.93 30.80 -9.80
N PRO A 616 -21.12 30.86 -10.44
CA PRO A 616 -21.32 30.30 -11.76
C PRO A 616 -20.29 30.82 -12.77
N GLY A 617 -19.81 29.94 -13.64
CA GLY A 617 -18.71 30.23 -14.56
C GLY A 617 -18.48 29.12 -15.57
N ASP A 618 -17.37 29.22 -16.30
CA ASP A 618 -16.99 28.40 -17.45
C ASP A 618 -15.89 27.38 -17.15
N VAL A 619 -15.34 27.37 -15.93
CA VAL A 619 -14.34 26.37 -15.50
C VAL A 619 -15.05 25.06 -15.16
N LYS A 620 -14.62 23.99 -15.82
CA LYS A 620 -15.17 22.65 -15.59
C LYS A 620 -15.08 22.28 -14.12
N LYS A 621 -16.13 21.66 -13.59
CA LYS A 621 -16.22 21.30 -12.17
C LYS A 621 -15.00 20.55 -11.61
N GLY A 622 -14.40 19.63 -12.38
CA GLY A 622 -13.19 18.90 -11.96
C GLY A 622 -11.97 19.80 -11.78
N ASP A 623 -11.74 20.71 -12.74
CA ASP A 623 -10.62 21.67 -12.69
C ASP A 623 -10.84 22.70 -11.57
N LEU A 624 -12.10 23.11 -11.38
CA LEU A 624 -12.51 24.02 -10.30
C LEU A 624 -12.21 23.43 -8.92
N VAL A 625 -12.48 22.14 -8.71
CA VAL A 625 -12.16 21.43 -7.46
C VAL A 625 -10.65 21.48 -7.17
N GLY A 626 -9.82 21.15 -8.16
CA GLY A 626 -8.36 21.23 -8.01
C GLY A 626 -7.89 22.65 -7.69
N ARG A 627 -8.50 23.66 -8.31
CA ARG A 627 -8.20 25.07 -8.03
C ARG A 627 -8.59 25.50 -6.63
N ILE A 628 -9.76 25.10 -6.14
CA ILE A 628 -10.22 25.39 -4.77
C ILE A 628 -9.27 24.76 -3.75
N GLN A 629 -8.92 23.49 -3.94
CA GLN A 629 -8.01 22.78 -3.04
C GLN A 629 -6.65 23.48 -2.95
N TYR A 630 -6.07 23.85 -4.10
CA TYR A 630 -4.82 24.59 -4.17
C TYR A 630 -4.86 25.94 -3.44
N LEU A 631 -5.97 26.67 -3.56
CA LEU A 631 -6.12 27.96 -2.90
C LEU A 631 -6.32 27.81 -1.40
N LEU A 632 -7.07 26.81 -0.94
CA LEU A 632 -7.20 26.51 0.49
C LEU A 632 -5.85 26.11 1.09
N GLU A 633 -5.09 25.24 0.44
CA GLU A 633 -3.77 24.80 0.89
C GLU A 633 -2.80 25.98 1.04
N LYS A 634 -2.88 26.98 0.16
CA LYS A 634 -2.07 28.20 0.23
C LYS A 634 -2.45 29.16 1.34
N GLN A 635 -3.68 29.10 1.84
CA GLN A 635 -4.12 29.97 2.92
C GLN A 635 -3.73 29.39 4.30
N VAL A 636 -3.53 28.07 4.38
CA VAL A 636 -3.20 27.33 5.61
C VAL A 636 -1.68 27.35 5.88
N PRO A 637 -1.22 27.46 7.15
CA PRO A 637 0.19 27.36 7.52
C PRO A 637 0.85 26.08 6.97
N GLU A 638 2.16 26.13 6.67
CA GLU A 638 2.89 24.97 6.10
C GLU A 638 2.73 23.71 6.96
N ASP A 639 2.81 23.86 8.28
CA ASP A 639 2.63 22.78 9.24
C ASP A 639 1.25 22.12 9.18
N ASP A 640 0.22 22.83 8.69
CA ASP A 640 -1.17 22.37 8.64
C ASP A 640 -1.65 22.01 7.21
N GLN A 641 -0.81 22.21 6.18
CA GLN A 641 -1.15 21.88 4.79
C GLN A 641 -1.52 20.40 4.60
N TYR A 642 -0.92 19.51 5.40
CA TYR A 642 -1.25 18.08 5.38
C TYR A 642 -2.73 17.82 5.70
N LEU A 643 -3.36 18.63 6.57
CA LEU A 643 -4.78 18.50 6.93
C LEU A 643 -5.68 18.86 5.74
N VAL A 644 -5.31 19.87 4.94
CA VAL A 644 -6.04 20.21 3.71
C VAL A 644 -5.93 19.08 2.67
N ARG A 645 -4.78 18.40 2.61
CA ARG A 645 -4.57 17.24 1.72
C ARG A 645 -5.40 16.02 2.13
N GLN A 646 -5.86 15.94 3.39
CA GLN A 646 -6.78 14.89 3.83
C GLN A 646 -8.16 15.03 3.18
N VAL A 647 -8.57 16.26 2.84
CA VAL A 647 -9.83 16.53 2.15
C VAL A 647 -9.68 16.14 0.68
N THR A 648 -10.36 15.06 0.28
CA THR A 648 -10.23 14.57 -1.10
C THR A 648 -10.91 15.50 -2.09
N GLN A 649 -10.48 15.46 -3.35
CA GLN A 649 -11.21 16.12 -4.44
C GLN A 649 -12.65 15.64 -4.55
N GLU A 650 -12.96 14.40 -4.17
CA GLU A 650 -14.34 13.90 -4.14
C GLU A 650 -15.16 14.63 -3.06
N ASP A 651 -14.58 14.87 -1.88
CA ASP A 651 -15.25 15.57 -0.79
C ASP A 651 -15.53 17.03 -1.15
N ILE A 652 -14.57 17.74 -1.77
CA ILE A 652 -14.78 19.09 -2.31
C ILE A 652 -15.84 19.05 -3.43
N MET A 653 -15.78 18.08 -4.34
CA MET A 653 -16.75 17.96 -5.43
C MET A 653 -18.19 17.75 -4.93
N ARG A 654 -18.35 17.04 -3.81
CA ARG A 654 -19.65 16.75 -3.18
C ARG A 654 -20.31 17.97 -2.57
N VAL A 655 -19.53 18.95 -2.11
CA VAL A 655 -20.04 20.18 -1.52
C VAL A 655 -20.34 21.26 -2.57
N LEU A 656 -19.83 21.10 -3.80
CA LEU A 656 -20.13 22.06 -4.89
C LEU A 656 -21.49 21.82 -5.57
N PRO A 657 -22.17 22.88 -6.06
CA PRO A 657 -23.35 22.76 -6.91
C PRO A 657 -23.08 21.93 -8.17
N PRO A 658 -24.12 21.35 -8.80
CA PRO A 658 -23.96 20.69 -10.09
C PRO A 658 -23.76 21.74 -11.18
N GLY A 659 -22.73 21.61 -12.01
CA GLY A 659 -22.40 22.56 -13.07
C GLY A 659 -20.98 23.09 -12.97
N ASP A 660 -20.60 23.87 -13.99
CA ASP A 660 -19.31 24.56 -14.07
C ASP A 660 -19.35 25.85 -13.25
N GLY A 661 -18.17 26.38 -12.91
CA GLY A 661 -18.06 27.50 -11.98
C GLY A 661 -16.82 28.32 -12.23
N LYS A 662 -16.53 29.26 -11.33
CA LYS A 662 -15.27 29.99 -11.28
C LYS A 662 -14.99 30.41 -9.84
N VAL A 663 -13.72 30.49 -9.49
CA VAL A 663 -13.30 31.16 -8.26
C VAL A 663 -13.45 32.67 -8.45
N ILE A 664 -13.92 33.36 -7.43
CA ILE A 664 -14.00 34.82 -7.38
C ILE A 664 -13.13 35.33 -6.22
N GLU A 665 -12.48 36.48 -6.45
CA GLU A 665 -11.63 37.16 -5.45
C GLU A 665 -12.46 37.90 -4.41
#